data_AF-A0A2Z5UYS8-F1
#
_entry.id   AF-A0A2Z5UYS8-F1
#
_cell.length_a   1.000
_cell.length_b   1.000
_cell.length_c   1.000
_cell.angle_alpha   90.00
_cell.angle_beta   90.00
_cell.angle_gamma   90.00
#
_symmetry.space_group_name_H-M   'P 1'
#
loop_
_entity.id
_entity.type
_entity.pdbx_description
1 polymer ?
#
loop_
_entity_poly.entity_id
_entity_poly.type
_entity_poly.pdbx_seq_one_letter_code
_entity_poly.pdbx_strand_id
1 'polypeptide(L)'
;MRGIMDNTAIERIAAPDLGADALALLERFGSDDDVVFFMGRLVWQGEMRECLPALEQIALEAERGRYARIASIRAIMTLGDEAQKDRLWSAIAAHTGPLDRRLLAEILEWETPTLRSVELLLATIDRLPPYERFEATGLSEAMHRFIDRLPIMADAAPEQPVARLVEGLNGFLDREPYIERGECHVSEAFTWLMGPALHAVDRLVSGRASAALEAGALAILRKVPAVRFWRSDDGADYKTALNANVPRWQELNDLLYWTSVAERRTHLVAKGERLVDDWQISFMSPFWRFGADDFDRCLGWVREMEALDDRLVALSRCLVLFVGEDRPAEWLEQMRDATSGQAELETALAERTDPRPSQAVRDMQAEERKWKRQRRAREAREQRDRADWVRALKADPNRVRSPEGLKPGEFSHDQYHLLHSVRGDGISRDRDWGAAWRQLTPEFGDEVAQAYRDAAIAFWRPYRPVLRSEGGDTGSTPYALIFAMAGIAIEFDETENFLTALSDEDARHALRYVAWELNGFPRWFEPLYRAHPKAGLEAVAKELIWELDHSKADQPTHHILHDILYHAPWLHAEVAPLIRDWLRSNDMRNADNLRYCLNILSSSGVSPGELGGLAQAKLAVGVEAEQRPRWYALWVDNAPEDAIPALTAELEGLGEAGGSDFAQLFVVSLLGDRHGTGYRTGAFKTAAHLKDLYVLMHRYIKSSEDLNRANGGVYSPTLRDNAQDARNKLFNLLSSEPGAETYAAIKALEKEHPEPSYRQWMAKRARERAIADADEPVWEAGQVHAFAARFAV
;
A
#
# COMPACT_ATOMS: atom_id res chain seq x y z
N MET A 1 -17.88 -13.31 8.71
CA MET A 1 -18.96 -12.99 9.66
C MET A 1 -19.06 -11.46 9.83
N ARG A 2 -19.69 -10.77 8.85
CA ARG A 2 -19.90 -9.31 8.80
C ARG A 2 -21.38 -9.04 8.54
N GLY A 3 -22.24 -9.41 9.49
CA GLY A 3 -23.68 -9.50 9.22
C GLY A 3 -24.56 -9.52 10.44
N ILE A 4 -24.18 -8.82 11.50
CA ILE A 4 -25.05 -8.58 12.65
C ILE A 4 -25.25 -7.07 12.72
N MET A 5 -26.27 -6.59 12.00
CA MET A 5 -26.80 -5.22 11.99
C MET A 5 -25.81 -4.06 11.76
N ASP A 6 -26.25 -3.07 10.98
CA ASP A 6 -25.51 -1.82 10.79
C ASP A 6 -25.23 -1.17 12.16
N ASN A 7 -23.98 -0.74 12.42
CA ASN A 7 -23.58 -0.17 13.71
C ASN A 7 -24.47 1.02 14.09
N THR A 8 -24.92 1.77 13.09
CA THR A 8 -25.76 2.96 13.24
C THR A 8 -27.21 2.62 13.66
N ALA A 9 -27.67 1.38 13.44
CA ALA A 9 -28.99 0.96 13.87
C ALA A 9 -29.05 0.69 15.38
N ILE A 10 -27.97 0.15 15.97
CA ILE A 10 -27.87 -0.08 17.43
C ILE A 10 -27.92 1.25 18.17
N GLU A 11 -27.18 2.26 17.70
CA GLU A 11 -27.17 3.61 18.27
C GLU A 11 -28.57 4.25 18.34
N ARG A 12 -29.44 3.99 17.35
CA ARG A 12 -30.79 4.59 17.29
C ARG A 12 -31.77 4.01 18.29
N ILE A 13 -31.56 2.76 18.72
CA ILE A 13 -32.45 2.05 19.65
C ILE A 13 -31.88 1.94 21.06
N ALA A 14 -30.60 2.25 21.24
CA ALA A 14 -29.95 2.16 22.53
C ALA A 14 -30.41 3.31 23.43
N ALA A 15 -31.15 2.99 24.48
CA ALA A 15 -31.68 3.96 25.43
C ALA A 15 -31.56 3.43 26.87
N PRO A 16 -31.22 4.26 27.88
CA PRO A 16 -30.99 3.80 29.24
C PRO A 16 -32.15 3.03 29.88
N ASP A 17 -33.39 3.30 29.46
CA ASP A 17 -34.60 2.65 29.96
C ASP A 17 -34.73 1.16 29.56
N LEU A 18 -33.96 0.71 28.56
CA LEU A 18 -33.90 -0.70 28.14
C LEU A 18 -32.96 -1.56 28.99
N GLY A 19 -32.26 -0.98 29.99
CA GLY A 19 -31.21 -1.69 30.71
C GLY A 19 -31.67 -2.94 31.48
N ALA A 20 -32.88 -2.92 32.05
CA ALA A 20 -33.46 -4.09 32.71
C ALA A 20 -33.78 -5.23 31.71
N ASP A 21 -34.31 -4.90 30.54
CA ASP A 21 -34.58 -5.87 29.48
C ASP A 21 -33.29 -6.42 28.87
N ALA A 22 -32.30 -5.56 28.69
CA ALA A 22 -30.98 -5.94 28.22
C ALA A 22 -30.28 -6.92 29.17
N LEU A 23 -30.38 -6.68 30.48
CA LEU A 23 -29.87 -7.58 31.50
C LEU A 23 -30.60 -8.93 31.46
N ALA A 24 -31.93 -8.93 31.39
CA ALA A 24 -32.71 -10.18 31.30
C ALA A 24 -32.36 -11.00 30.04
N LEU A 25 -32.06 -10.33 28.92
CA LEU A 25 -31.60 -10.97 27.69
C LEU A 25 -30.18 -11.53 27.84
N LEU A 26 -29.27 -10.81 28.50
CA LEU A 26 -27.92 -11.30 28.81
C LEU A 26 -27.97 -12.50 29.76
N GLU A 27 -28.82 -12.50 30.77
CA GLU A 27 -28.99 -13.65 31.68
C GLU A 27 -29.55 -14.88 30.96
N ARG A 28 -30.49 -14.67 30.04
CA ARG A 28 -31.16 -15.77 29.33
C ARG A 28 -30.34 -16.33 28.16
N PHE A 29 -29.62 -15.49 27.44
CA PHE A 29 -28.95 -15.82 26.18
C PHE A 29 -27.45 -15.51 26.19
N GLY A 30 -26.87 -15.17 27.34
CA GLY A 30 -25.45 -14.84 27.49
C GLY A 30 -24.50 -15.98 27.13
N SER A 31 -24.99 -17.20 26.92
CA SER A 31 -24.21 -18.32 26.40
C SER A 31 -23.93 -18.24 24.88
N ASP A 32 -24.62 -17.36 24.13
CA ASP A 32 -24.44 -17.17 22.68
C ASP A 32 -23.57 -15.94 22.35
N ASP A 33 -22.45 -16.13 21.64
CA ASP A 33 -21.47 -15.07 21.34
C ASP A 33 -22.02 -13.96 20.44
N ASP A 34 -22.90 -14.30 19.50
CA ASP A 34 -23.51 -13.32 18.59
C ASP A 34 -24.47 -12.42 19.36
N VAL A 35 -25.21 -13.00 20.32
CA VAL A 35 -26.10 -12.25 21.21
C VAL A 35 -25.30 -11.33 22.12
N VAL A 36 -24.25 -11.84 22.77
CA VAL A 36 -23.41 -11.01 23.64
C VAL A 36 -22.74 -9.89 22.86
N PHE A 37 -22.22 -10.16 21.66
CA PHE A 37 -21.63 -9.12 20.82
C PHE A 37 -22.60 -7.98 20.52
N PHE A 38 -23.86 -8.32 20.20
CA PHE A 38 -24.91 -7.33 19.98
C PHE A 38 -25.29 -6.60 21.28
N MET A 39 -25.57 -7.35 22.35
CA MET A 39 -26.01 -6.80 23.63
C MET A 39 -24.95 -5.92 24.28
N GLY A 40 -23.67 -6.30 24.24
CA GLY A 40 -22.57 -5.48 24.77
C GLY A 40 -22.48 -4.12 24.07
N ARG A 41 -22.76 -4.06 22.76
CA ARG A 41 -22.82 -2.79 22.01
C ARG A 41 -24.06 -1.97 22.35
N LEU A 42 -25.22 -2.62 22.48
CA LEU A 42 -26.45 -1.96 22.89
C LEU A 42 -26.29 -1.33 24.29
N VAL A 43 -25.70 -2.08 25.22
CA VAL A 43 -25.38 -1.63 26.59
C VAL A 43 -24.43 -0.44 26.55
N TRP A 44 -23.35 -0.54 25.79
CA TRP A 44 -22.36 0.53 25.62
C TRP A 44 -23.00 1.82 25.09
N GLN A 45 -23.75 1.74 24.00
CA GLN A 45 -24.35 2.91 23.34
C GLN A 45 -25.54 3.50 24.13
N GLY A 46 -26.24 2.66 24.90
CA GLY A 46 -27.41 3.06 25.70
C GLY A 46 -27.09 3.41 27.15
N GLU A 47 -25.82 3.46 27.52
CA GLU A 47 -25.34 3.76 28.88
C GLU A 47 -25.94 2.87 30.00
N MET A 48 -26.22 1.59 29.70
CA MET A 48 -26.95 0.66 30.58
C MET A 48 -26.05 0.02 31.65
N ARG A 49 -25.69 0.78 32.68
CA ARG A 49 -24.72 0.38 33.71
C ARG A 49 -25.09 -0.88 34.50
N GLU A 50 -26.39 -1.18 34.64
CA GLU A 50 -26.88 -2.38 35.32
C GLU A 50 -26.45 -3.69 34.64
N CYS A 51 -26.10 -3.64 33.35
CA CYS A 51 -25.67 -4.81 32.58
C CYS A 51 -24.18 -5.15 32.76
N LEU A 52 -23.37 -4.23 33.33
CA LEU A 52 -21.91 -4.38 33.41
C LEU A 52 -21.46 -5.62 34.19
N PRO A 53 -22.07 -6.02 35.33
CA PRO A 53 -21.66 -7.24 36.03
C PRO A 53 -21.79 -8.51 35.19
N ALA A 54 -22.82 -8.61 34.33
CA ALA A 54 -23.01 -9.74 33.44
C ALA A 54 -21.95 -9.74 32.31
N LEU A 55 -21.68 -8.57 31.73
CA LEU A 55 -20.63 -8.42 30.70
C LEU A 55 -19.22 -8.68 31.26
N GLU A 56 -18.97 -8.34 32.53
CA GLU A 56 -17.68 -8.57 33.20
C GLU A 56 -17.38 -10.08 33.30
N GLN A 57 -18.36 -10.91 33.66
CA GLN A 57 -18.21 -12.36 33.66
C GLN A 57 -17.81 -12.89 32.28
N ILE A 58 -18.44 -12.36 31.23
CA ILE A 58 -18.19 -12.80 29.85
C ILE A 58 -16.82 -12.31 29.34
N ALA A 59 -16.40 -11.09 29.69
CA ALA A 59 -15.09 -10.56 29.33
C ALA A 59 -13.94 -11.40 29.92
N LEU A 60 -14.14 -11.93 31.12
CA LEU A 60 -13.18 -12.76 31.86
C LEU A 60 -13.18 -14.24 31.44
N GLU A 61 -14.19 -14.72 30.74
CA GLU A 61 -14.26 -16.11 30.26
C GLU A 61 -13.29 -16.30 29.07
N ALA A 62 -12.15 -16.94 29.30
CA ALA A 62 -11.08 -17.03 28.31
C ALA A 62 -11.44 -17.81 27.03
N GLU A 63 -12.28 -18.84 27.16
CA GLU A 63 -12.76 -19.69 26.06
C GLU A 63 -13.84 -19.02 25.20
N ARG A 64 -14.34 -17.85 25.63
CA ARG A 64 -15.40 -17.12 24.96
C ARG A 64 -14.93 -16.53 23.62
N GLY A 65 -15.81 -16.48 22.62
CA GLY A 65 -15.50 -15.91 21.31
C GLY A 65 -15.02 -14.45 21.40
N ARG A 66 -13.98 -14.14 20.61
CA ARG A 66 -13.29 -12.83 20.65
C ARG A 66 -14.21 -11.62 20.55
N TYR A 67 -15.24 -11.68 19.72
CA TYR A 67 -16.11 -10.52 19.47
C TYR A 67 -17.02 -10.24 20.67
N ALA A 68 -17.57 -11.28 21.30
CA ALA A 68 -18.33 -11.15 22.55
C ALA A 68 -17.46 -10.49 23.64
N ARG A 69 -16.22 -10.97 23.81
CA ARG A 69 -15.28 -10.40 24.77
C ARG A 69 -14.92 -8.94 24.46
N ILE A 70 -14.64 -8.59 23.20
CA ILE A 70 -14.36 -7.21 22.78
C ILE A 70 -15.53 -6.28 23.12
N ALA A 71 -16.77 -6.68 22.79
CA ALA A 71 -17.96 -5.87 23.07
C ALA A 71 -18.18 -5.68 24.58
N SER A 72 -18.00 -6.74 25.37
CA SER A 72 -18.09 -6.67 26.84
C SER A 72 -17.02 -5.77 27.44
N ILE A 73 -15.76 -5.90 27.02
CA ILE A 73 -14.65 -5.03 27.47
C ILE A 73 -14.97 -3.58 27.14
N ARG A 74 -15.37 -3.28 25.89
CA ARG A 74 -15.71 -1.91 25.48
C ARG A 74 -16.79 -1.27 26.36
N ALA A 75 -17.86 -2.00 26.66
CA ALA A 75 -18.93 -1.52 27.53
C ALA A 75 -18.41 -1.19 28.93
N ILE A 76 -17.59 -2.07 29.53
CA ILE A 76 -17.02 -1.86 30.87
C ILE A 76 -16.03 -0.71 30.88
N MET A 77 -15.12 -0.64 29.91
CA MET A 77 -14.09 0.40 29.85
C MET A 77 -14.69 1.79 29.60
N THR A 78 -15.86 1.87 28.97
CA THR A 78 -16.55 3.15 28.74
C THR A 78 -17.46 3.55 29.91
N LEU A 79 -18.26 2.62 30.44
CA LEU A 79 -19.34 2.93 31.37
C LEU A 79 -19.02 2.62 32.84
N GLY A 80 -18.06 1.73 33.08
CA GLY A 80 -17.65 1.29 34.41
C GLY A 80 -16.85 2.36 35.17
N ASP A 81 -16.84 2.25 36.49
CA ASP A 81 -15.96 3.05 37.34
C ASP A 81 -14.49 2.58 37.26
N GLU A 82 -13.56 3.42 37.68
CA GLU A 82 -12.12 3.11 37.64
C GLU A 82 -11.79 1.81 38.39
N ALA A 83 -12.46 1.55 39.52
CA ALA A 83 -12.26 0.33 40.28
C ALA A 83 -12.71 -0.93 39.50
N GLN A 84 -13.77 -0.84 38.69
CA GLN A 84 -14.23 -1.91 37.83
C GLN A 84 -13.30 -2.14 36.64
N LYS A 85 -12.80 -1.07 36.00
CA LYS A 85 -11.79 -1.16 34.93
C LYS A 85 -10.51 -1.83 35.44
N ASP A 86 -10.01 -1.39 36.59
CA ASP A 86 -8.84 -1.96 37.26
C ASP A 86 -9.03 -3.44 37.60
N ARG A 87 -10.20 -3.82 38.14
CA ARG A 87 -10.52 -5.21 38.44
C ARG A 87 -10.55 -6.07 37.18
N LEU A 88 -11.22 -5.59 36.13
CA LEU A 88 -11.32 -6.29 34.85
C LEU A 88 -9.93 -6.52 34.27
N TRP A 89 -9.11 -5.47 34.14
CA TRP A 89 -7.79 -5.62 33.54
C TRP A 89 -6.84 -6.42 34.44
N SER A 90 -6.88 -6.25 35.76
CA SER A 90 -6.08 -7.08 36.68
C SER A 90 -6.43 -8.56 36.56
N ALA A 91 -7.72 -8.90 36.46
CA ALA A 91 -8.18 -10.27 36.29
C ALA A 91 -7.83 -10.82 34.90
N ILE A 92 -7.96 -10.00 33.85
CA ILE A 92 -7.46 -10.36 32.52
C ILE A 92 -5.97 -10.66 32.63
N ALA A 93 -5.13 -9.74 33.12
CA ALA A 93 -3.68 -9.87 33.21
C ALA A 93 -3.22 -11.10 34.01
N ALA A 94 -3.92 -11.45 35.10
CA ALA A 94 -3.61 -12.58 35.97
C ALA A 94 -3.85 -13.97 35.34
N HIS A 95 -4.64 -14.06 34.27
CA HIS A 95 -4.87 -15.33 33.58
C HIS A 95 -3.58 -15.86 32.91
N THR A 96 -3.40 -17.18 32.77
CA THR A 96 -2.16 -17.79 32.24
C THR A 96 -2.17 -18.12 30.75
N GLY A 97 -3.29 -17.95 30.04
CA GLY A 97 -3.46 -18.33 28.63
C GLY A 97 -3.11 -17.21 27.66
N PRO A 98 -2.96 -17.50 26.36
CA PRO A 98 -2.68 -16.47 25.35
C PRO A 98 -3.80 -15.42 25.31
N LEU A 99 -3.44 -14.15 25.15
CA LEU A 99 -4.38 -13.04 25.02
C LEU A 99 -4.42 -12.53 23.58
N ASP A 100 -5.60 -12.46 22.98
CA ASP A 100 -5.79 -11.82 21.67
C ASP A 100 -5.37 -10.35 21.75
N ARG A 101 -4.45 -9.93 20.87
CA ARG A 101 -3.93 -8.56 20.75
C ARG A 101 -5.04 -7.51 20.62
N ARG A 102 -6.18 -7.85 20.01
CA ARG A 102 -7.34 -6.96 19.83
C ARG A 102 -8.05 -6.66 21.15
N LEU A 103 -8.03 -7.59 22.10
CA LEU A 103 -8.60 -7.35 23.43
C LEU A 103 -7.76 -6.32 24.20
N LEU A 104 -6.42 -6.45 24.15
CA LEU A 104 -5.53 -5.46 24.75
C LEU A 104 -5.66 -4.10 24.05
N ALA A 105 -5.76 -4.08 22.72
CA ALA A 105 -5.99 -2.85 21.96
C ALA A 105 -7.27 -2.13 22.42
N GLU A 106 -8.36 -2.88 22.64
CA GLU A 106 -9.63 -2.35 23.13
C GLU A 106 -9.51 -1.77 24.55
N ILE A 107 -8.78 -2.43 25.46
CA ILE A 107 -8.53 -1.90 26.81
C ILE A 107 -7.76 -0.57 26.74
N LEU A 108 -6.64 -0.56 25.99
CA LEU A 108 -5.77 0.61 25.89
C LEU A 108 -6.45 1.81 25.23
N GLU A 109 -7.46 1.59 24.38
CA GLU A 109 -8.23 2.65 23.75
C GLU A 109 -8.98 3.52 24.77
N TRP A 110 -9.63 2.87 25.74
CA TRP A 110 -10.58 3.53 26.64
C TRP A 110 -10.02 3.79 28.03
N GLU A 111 -8.93 3.13 28.39
CA GLU A 111 -8.32 3.27 29.71
C GLU A 111 -7.70 4.66 29.95
N THR A 112 -7.80 5.14 31.19
CA THR A 112 -7.12 6.35 31.65
C THR A 112 -5.66 6.02 31.99
N PRO A 113 -4.65 6.60 31.31
CA PRO A 113 -3.27 6.21 31.54
C PRO A 113 -2.73 6.70 32.90
N THR A 114 -2.43 5.73 33.77
CA THR A 114 -1.83 5.85 35.11
C THR A 114 -0.59 4.97 35.25
N LEU A 115 0.19 5.11 36.34
CA LEU A 115 1.28 4.16 36.63
C LEU A 115 0.77 2.72 36.72
N ARG A 116 -0.39 2.51 37.36
CA ARG A 116 -1.03 1.20 37.48
C ARG A 116 -1.37 0.59 36.11
N SER A 117 -1.94 1.38 35.21
CA SER A 117 -2.25 0.95 33.84
C SER A 117 -0.99 0.54 33.06
N VAL A 118 0.14 1.23 33.29
CA VAL A 118 1.43 0.87 32.69
C VAL A 118 1.92 -0.48 33.21
N GLU A 119 1.82 -0.73 34.52
CA GLU A 119 2.19 -2.03 35.10
C GLU A 119 1.33 -3.18 34.54
N LEU A 120 0.03 -2.95 34.40
CA LEU A 120 -0.89 -3.92 33.82
C LEU A 120 -0.60 -4.18 32.34
N LEU A 121 -0.29 -3.14 31.56
CA LEU A 121 0.15 -3.27 30.17
C LEU A 121 1.40 -4.15 30.06
N LEU A 122 2.44 -3.84 30.85
CA LEU A 122 3.68 -4.60 30.85
C LEU A 122 3.45 -6.06 31.26
N ALA A 123 2.63 -6.32 32.28
CA ALA A 123 2.27 -7.68 32.70
C ALA A 123 1.47 -8.44 31.63
N THR A 124 0.77 -7.73 30.74
CA THR A 124 -0.08 -8.33 29.71
C THR A 124 0.70 -8.68 28.43
N ILE A 125 1.76 -7.93 28.10
CA ILE A 125 2.55 -8.14 26.86
C ILE A 125 3.08 -9.57 26.75
N ASP A 126 3.49 -10.18 27.87
CA ASP A 126 4.06 -11.54 27.93
C ASP A 126 3.09 -12.64 27.47
N ARG A 127 1.80 -12.32 27.42
CA ARG A 127 0.75 -13.27 27.04
C ARG A 127 0.27 -13.10 25.62
N LEU A 128 0.77 -12.10 24.90
CA LEU A 128 0.40 -11.90 23.51
C LEU A 128 1.02 -13.01 22.66
N PRO A 129 0.28 -13.56 21.67
CA PRO A 129 0.87 -14.47 20.70
C PRO A 129 2.02 -13.78 19.93
N PRO A 130 2.95 -14.56 19.35
CA PRO A 130 4.04 -14.03 18.53
C PRO A 130 3.52 -13.01 17.51
N TYR A 131 4.26 -11.92 17.33
CA TYR A 131 3.88 -10.88 16.37
C TYR A 131 4.08 -11.39 14.94
N GLU A 132 3.01 -11.41 14.15
CA GLU A 132 3.10 -11.67 12.71
C GLU A 132 3.20 -10.34 11.96
N ARG A 133 4.18 -10.24 11.04
CA ARG A 133 4.37 -9.05 10.19
C ARG A 133 3.09 -8.80 9.39
N PHE A 134 2.63 -7.54 9.36
CA PHE A 134 1.36 -7.11 8.72
C PHE A 134 0.06 -7.54 9.42
N GLU A 135 0.11 -8.05 10.65
CA GLU A 135 -1.09 -8.35 11.42
C GLU A 135 -1.84 -7.05 11.82
N ALA A 136 -3.01 -6.82 11.24
CA ALA A 136 -3.89 -5.70 11.60
C ALA A 136 -4.68 -6.03 12.88
N THR A 137 -4.07 -5.77 14.04
CA THR A 137 -4.71 -5.91 15.37
C THR A 137 -5.13 -4.59 15.98
N GLY A 138 -4.61 -3.47 15.47
CA GLY A 138 -4.80 -2.13 16.05
C GLY A 138 -3.99 -1.91 17.34
N LEU A 139 -3.28 -2.91 17.88
CA LEU A 139 -2.58 -2.80 19.16
C LEU A 139 -1.46 -1.74 19.11
N SER A 140 -0.66 -1.70 18.05
CA SER A 140 0.40 -0.70 17.92
C SER A 140 -0.15 0.72 17.96
N GLU A 141 -1.25 0.99 17.23
CA GLU A 141 -1.91 2.29 17.21
C GLU A 141 -2.54 2.63 18.57
N ALA A 142 -3.18 1.67 19.23
CA ALA A 142 -3.72 1.84 20.58
C ALA A 142 -2.61 2.14 21.60
N MET A 143 -1.45 1.48 21.50
CA MET A 143 -0.27 1.78 22.33
C MET A 143 0.25 3.20 22.10
N HIS A 144 0.34 3.67 20.85
CA HIS A 144 0.74 5.05 20.57
C HIS A 144 -0.24 6.06 21.17
N ARG A 145 -1.55 5.87 21.00
CA ARG A 145 -2.59 6.73 21.59
C ARG A 145 -2.61 6.69 23.12
N PHE A 146 -2.32 5.54 23.71
CA PHE A 146 -2.14 5.40 25.16
C PHE A 146 -0.91 6.20 25.64
N ILE A 147 0.22 6.11 24.92
CA ILE A 147 1.45 6.87 25.22
C ILE A 147 1.24 8.38 25.08
N ASP A 148 0.48 8.84 24.08
CA ASP A 148 0.17 10.27 23.91
C ASP A 148 -0.58 10.86 25.12
N ARG A 149 -1.46 10.06 25.71
CA ARG A 149 -2.28 10.42 26.88
C ARG A 149 -1.53 10.23 28.21
N LEU A 150 -0.40 9.54 28.24
CA LEU A 150 0.42 9.42 29.46
C LEU A 150 1.02 10.79 29.84
N PRO A 151 0.89 11.19 31.11
CA PRO A 151 1.35 12.50 31.52
C PRO A 151 2.85 12.47 31.82
N ILE A 152 3.56 13.52 31.38
CA ILE A 152 4.96 13.74 31.77
C ILE A 152 4.95 14.41 33.13
N MET A 153 5.46 13.70 34.14
CA MET A 153 5.52 14.17 35.52
C MET A 153 6.75 15.06 35.73
N ALA A 154 6.69 15.91 36.76
CA ALA A 154 7.88 16.61 37.24
C ALA A 154 8.87 15.59 37.81
N ASP A 155 10.18 15.85 37.70
CA ASP A 155 11.23 14.91 38.14
C ASP A 155 11.12 14.51 39.62
N ALA A 156 10.65 15.41 40.47
CA ALA A 156 10.47 15.15 41.90
C ALA A 156 9.22 14.32 42.25
N ALA A 157 8.37 14.01 41.26
CA ALA A 157 7.17 13.20 41.50
C ALA A 157 7.57 11.75 41.83
N PRO A 158 6.89 11.12 42.81
CA PRO A 158 7.19 9.74 43.22
C PRO A 158 6.83 8.71 42.14
N GLU A 159 5.87 9.04 41.27
CA GLU A 159 5.41 8.17 40.20
C GLU A 159 5.88 8.71 38.85
N GLN A 160 6.51 7.86 38.05
CA GLN A 160 7.05 8.20 36.73
C GLN A 160 6.54 7.20 35.68
N PRO A 161 5.28 7.33 35.23
CA PRO A 161 4.62 6.30 34.43
C PRO A 161 5.27 6.09 33.05
N VAL A 162 5.72 7.15 32.39
CA VAL A 162 6.43 7.04 31.10
C VAL A 162 7.82 6.41 31.29
N ALA A 163 8.54 6.77 32.35
CA ALA A 163 9.83 6.15 32.67
C ALA A 163 9.69 4.64 32.92
N ARG A 164 8.69 4.25 33.72
CA ARG A 164 8.36 2.85 33.99
C ARG A 164 8.01 2.09 32.72
N LEU A 165 7.26 2.70 31.81
CA LEU A 165 6.93 2.10 30.51
C LEU A 165 8.19 1.89 29.66
N VAL A 166 9.06 2.90 29.57
CA VAL A 166 10.33 2.83 28.83
C VAL A 166 11.21 1.70 29.37
N GLU A 167 11.37 1.61 30.68
CA GLU A 167 12.13 0.53 31.33
C GLU A 167 11.52 -0.84 31.02
N GLY A 168 10.21 -1.00 31.17
CA GLY A 168 9.51 -2.26 30.90
C GLY A 168 9.61 -2.69 29.44
N LEU A 169 9.37 -1.78 28.50
CA LEU A 169 9.51 -2.05 27.06
C LEU A 169 10.96 -2.40 26.70
N ASN A 170 11.94 -1.71 27.27
CA ASN A 170 13.34 -2.05 27.08
C ASN A 170 13.65 -3.47 27.56
N GLY A 171 13.09 -3.88 28.72
CA GLY A 171 13.24 -5.23 29.26
C GLY A 171 12.66 -6.33 28.36
N PHE A 172 11.64 -6.05 27.55
CA PHE A 172 11.18 -6.96 26.50
C PHE A 172 12.14 -7.01 25.30
N LEU A 173 12.67 -5.86 24.90
CA LEU A 173 13.63 -5.76 23.79
C LEU A 173 14.97 -6.44 24.10
N ASP A 174 15.30 -6.64 25.39
CA ASP A 174 16.52 -7.33 25.85
C ASP A 174 16.37 -8.87 25.94
N ARG A 175 15.25 -9.45 25.53
CA ARG A 175 15.05 -10.90 25.65
C ARG A 175 15.58 -11.67 24.44
N GLU A 176 16.34 -12.73 24.69
CA GLU A 176 16.76 -13.68 23.66
C GLU A 176 15.57 -14.46 23.06
N PRO A 177 15.67 -14.93 21.80
CA PRO A 177 16.79 -14.76 20.87
C PRO A 177 16.85 -13.35 20.27
N TYR A 178 18.07 -12.88 20.00
CA TYR A 178 18.30 -11.61 19.31
C TYR A 178 18.28 -11.79 17.79
N ILE A 179 18.01 -10.71 17.05
CA ILE A 179 18.04 -10.70 15.58
C ILE A 179 19.43 -11.17 15.08
N GLU A 180 19.49 -12.28 14.33
CA GLU A 180 20.72 -12.99 13.90
C GLU A 180 21.63 -12.23 12.90
N ARG A 181 21.43 -10.92 12.70
CA ARG A 181 22.22 -10.11 11.77
C ARG A 181 23.19 -9.21 12.51
N GLY A 182 24.42 -9.68 12.67
CA GLY A 182 25.52 -8.90 13.24
C GLY A 182 25.43 -8.74 14.76
N GLU A 183 25.67 -7.53 15.27
CA GLU A 183 25.71 -7.21 16.72
C GLU A 183 24.41 -6.55 17.22
N CYS A 184 23.26 -6.90 16.61
CA CYS A 184 21.96 -6.34 16.95
C CYS A 184 21.33 -7.05 18.17
N HIS A 185 21.61 -6.59 19.39
CA HIS A 185 21.02 -7.10 20.64
C HIS A 185 19.59 -6.59 20.87
N VAL A 186 18.68 -6.97 19.98
CA VAL A 186 17.25 -6.70 20.10
C VAL A 186 16.49 -7.99 19.88
N SER A 187 15.55 -8.28 20.78
CA SER A 187 14.70 -9.46 20.74
C SER A 187 13.98 -9.61 19.39
N GLU A 188 14.09 -10.78 18.78
CA GLU A 188 13.38 -11.10 17.55
C GLU A 188 11.85 -11.12 17.78
N ALA A 189 11.40 -11.68 18.91
CA ALA A 189 9.98 -11.80 19.26
C ALA A 189 9.33 -10.46 19.62
N PHE A 190 10.09 -9.54 20.25
CA PHE A 190 9.57 -8.28 20.77
C PHE A 190 9.99 -7.04 19.96
N THR A 191 10.66 -7.21 18.81
CA THR A 191 11.08 -6.13 17.92
C THR A 191 9.94 -5.17 17.52
N TRP A 192 8.70 -5.65 17.47
CA TRP A 192 7.51 -4.84 17.16
C TRP A 192 7.22 -3.75 18.22
N LEU A 193 7.74 -3.89 19.44
CA LEU A 193 7.64 -2.89 20.51
C LEU A 193 8.58 -1.70 20.29
N MET A 194 9.46 -1.74 19.29
CA MET A 194 10.45 -0.68 19.05
C MET A 194 9.78 0.67 18.72
N GLY A 195 8.70 0.67 17.95
CA GLY A 195 7.92 1.88 17.65
C GLY A 195 7.34 2.53 18.91
N PRO A 196 6.54 1.81 19.73
CA PRO A 196 6.03 2.32 21.00
C PRO A 196 7.14 2.73 21.99
N ALA A 197 8.22 1.96 22.08
CA ALA A 197 9.36 2.29 22.95
C ALA A 197 10.02 3.61 22.53
N LEU A 198 10.24 3.79 21.22
CA LEU A 198 10.77 5.02 20.66
C LEU A 198 9.85 6.22 20.89
N HIS A 199 8.53 6.02 20.77
CA HIS A 199 7.54 7.06 21.06
C HIS A 199 7.60 7.50 22.53
N ALA A 200 7.63 6.55 23.48
CA ALA A 200 7.72 6.86 24.90
C ALA A 200 9.01 7.63 25.23
N VAL A 201 10.14 7.28 24.61
CA VAL A 201 11.39 8.05 24.74
C VAL A 201 11.27 9.45 24.13
N ASP A 202 10.66 9.59 22.96
CA ASP A 202 10.46 10.91 22.32
C ASP A 202 9.62 11.85 23.21
N ARG A 203 8.63 11.29 23.93
CA ARG A 203 7.83 12.02 24.94
C ARG A 203 8.70 12.53 26.10
N LEU A 204 9.57 11.68 26.66
CA LEU A 204 10.50 12.08 27.73
C LEU A 204 11.47 13.17 27.26
N VAL A 205 12.06 13.00 26.07
CA VAL A 205 13.02 13.96 25.50
C VAL A 205 12.34 15.29 25.18
N SER A 206 11.14 15.26 24.60
CA SER A 206 10.37 16.47 24.30
C SER A 206 9.97 17.22 25.57
N GLY A 207 9.67 16.50 26.66
CA GLY A 207 9.41 17.08 27.98
C GLY A 207 10.65 17.50 28.77
N ARG A 208 11.86 17.22 28.27
CA ARG A 208 13.13 17.33 29.03
C ARG A 208 13.07 16.68 30.42
N ALA A 209 12.39 15.55 30.54
CA ALA A 209 12.29 14.81 31.79
C ALA A 209 13.61 14.08 32.08
N SER A 210 14.10 14.13 33.32
CA SER A 210 15.37 13.51 33.72
C SER A 210 15.42 12.01 33.44
N ALA A 211 14.27 11.33 33.43
CA ALA A 211 14.13 9.93 33.03
C ALA A 211 14.64 9.61 31.61
N ALA A 212 14.73 10.60 30.70
CA ALA A 212 15.35 10.43 29.39
C ALA A 212 16.87 10.12 29.47
N LEU A 213 17.51 10.48 30.59
CA LEU A 213 18.93 10.24 30.88
C LEU A 213 19.17 8.87 31.52
N GLU A 214 18.10 8.12 31.86
CA GLU A 214 18.22 6.81 32.49
C GLU A 214 18.59 5.70 31.50
N ALA A 215 19.13 4.60 32.02
CA ALA A 215 19.68 3.50 31.22
C ALA A 215 18.68 2.91 30.21
N GLY A 216 17.40 2.79 30.57
CA GLY A 216 16.36 2.26 29.68
C GLY A 216 16.11 3.14 28.45
N ALA A 217 16.02 4.45 28.64
CA ALA A 217 15.84 5.41 27.55
C ALA A 217 17.07 5.43 26.63
N LEU A 218 18.28 5.46 27.22
CA LEU A 218 19.53 5.40 26.48
C LEU A 218 19.67 4.10 25.68
N ALA A 219 19.26 2.96 26.25
CA ALA A 219 19.29 1.67 25.56
C ALA A 219 18.37 1.66 24.33
N ILE A 220 17.14 2.15 24.45
CA ILE A 220 16.22 2.28 23.30
C ILE A 220 16.79 3.19 22.22
N LEU A 221 17.37 4.34 22.58
CA LEU A 221 18.01 5.27 21.64
C LEU A 221 19.18 4.62 20.88
N ARG A 222 19.90 3.66 21.46
CA ARG A 222 20.98 2.91 20.80
C ARG A 222 20.45 1.75 19.95
N LYS A 223 19.42 1.04 20.41
CA LYS A 223 18.82 -0.10 19.72
C LYS A 223 18.17 0.28 18.38
N VAL A 224 17.55 1.45 18.29
CA VAL A 224 16.88 1.89 17.05
C VAL A 224 17.83 2.03 15.84
N PRO A 225 18.96 2.76 15.93
CA PRO A 225 20.00 2.76 14.90
C PRO A 225 20.49 1.36 14.52
N ALA A 226 20.72 0.47 15.50
CA ALA A 226 21.15 -0.90 15.25
C ALA A 226 20.09 -1.69 14.44
N VAL A 227 18.82 -1.64 14.83
CA VAL A 227 17.73 -2.30 14.09
C VAL A 227 17.60 -1.74 12.68
N ARG A 228 17.64 -0.41 12.49
CA ARG A 228 17.57 0.22 11.17
C ARG A 228 18.73 -0.17 10.26
N PHE A 229 19.93 -0.32 10.81
CA PHE A 229 21.11 -0.68 10.04
C PHE A 229 21.10 -2.17 9.64
N TRP A 230 20.77 -3.07 10.57
CA TRP A 230 20.84 -4.52 10.35
C TRP A 230 19.57 -5.12 9.72
N ARG A 231 18.43 -4.40 9.77
CA ARG A 231 17.15 -4.80 9.20
C ARG A 231 16.64 -3.72 8.24
N SER A 232 16.61 -4.04 6.94
CA SER A 232 16.34 -3.07 5.85
C SER A 232 14.86 -2.71 5.64
N ASP A 233 13.92 -3.27 6.42
CA ASP A 233 12.49 -2.98 6.30
C ASP A 233 11.75 -3.34 7.61
N ASP A 234 10.87 -2.45 8.08
CA ASP A 234 9.73 -2.64 9.00
C ASP A 234 9.93 -2.61 10.54
N GLY A 235 11.01 -2.03 11.07
CA GLY A 235 11.24 -2.06 12.53
C GLY A 235 10.75 -0.85 13.36
N ALA A 236 10.65 0.34 12.78
CA ALA A 236 10.51 1.58 13.57
C ALA A 236 9.77 2.70 12.82
N ASP A 237 8.57 2.41 12.32
CA ASP A 237 7.68 3.36 11.65
C ASP A 237 6.99 4.33 12.64
N TYR A 238 7.79 4.95 13.53
CA TYR A 238 7.36 6.11 14.29
C TYR A 238 8.14 7.34 13.81
N LYS A 239 7.41 8.35 13.35
CA LYS A 239 7.99 9.64 12.99
C LYS A 239 8.32 10.40 14.28
N THR A 240 9.60 10.55 14.54
CA THR A 240 10.12 11.15 15.77
C THR A 240 10.95 12.41 15.49
N ALA A 241 10.96 13.33 16.45
CA ALA A 241 11.80 14.53 16.46
C ALA A 241 13.17 14.34 17.12
N LEU A 242 13.53 13.12 17.55
CA LEU A 242 14.73 12.82 18.34
C LEU A 242 16.04 13.19 17.63
N ASN A 243 16.11 13.04 16.29
CA ASN A 243 17.27 13.48 15.50
C ASN A 243 17.58 14.98 15.64
N ALA A 244 16.57 15.80 15.97
CA ALA A 244 16.74 17.23 16.22
C ALA A 244 16.80 17.54 17.72
N ASN A 245 16.02 16.84 18.54
CA ASN A 245 15.89 17.14 19.96
C ASN A 245 17.05 16.62 20.81
N VAL A 246 17.61 15.45 20.50
CA VAL A 246 18.76 14.88 21.23
C VAL A 246 19.97 15.81 21.12
N PRO A 247 20.43 16.26 19.93
CA PRO A 247 21.58 17.17 19.84
C PRO A 247 21.35 18.53 20.52
N ARG A 248 20.10 19.01 20.58
CA ARG A 248 19.75 20.29 21.26
C ARG A 248 19.75 20.19 22.78
N TRP A 249 19.83 18.99 23.34
CA TRP A 249 19.97 18.76 24.78
C TRP A 249 21.35 18.17 25.04
N GLN A 250 22.31 19.07 25.27
CA GLN A 250 23.73 18.73 25.41
C GLN A 250 24.00 17.58 26.41
N GLU A 251 23.38 17.61 27.58
CA GLU A 251 23.55 16.56 28.60
C GLU A 251 23.12 15.18 28.09
N LEU A 252 21.95 15.07 27.45
CA LEU A 252 21.48 13.83 26.86
C LEU A 252 22.35 13.39 25.68
N ASN A 253 22.75 14.34 24.82
CA ASN A 253 23.62 14.06 23.67
C ASN A 253 24.95 13.44 24.10
N ASP A 254 25.58 14.02 25.11
CA ASP A 254 26.88 13.58 25.63
C ASP A 254 26.76 12.25 26.34
N LEU A 255 25.73 12.11 27.18
CA LEU A 255 25.46 10.87 27.89
C LEU A 255 25.19 9.72 26.90
N LEU A 256 24.39 9.95 25.85
CA LEU A 256 24.11 8.95 24.82
C LEU A 256 25.39 8.58 24.03
N TYR A 257 26.22 9.57 23.70
CA TYR A 257 27.50 9.33 23.04
C TYR A 257 28.41 8.43 23.88
N TRP A 258 28.68 8.79 25.13
CA TRP A 258 29.57 8.04 26.01
C TRP A 258 29.00 6.69 26.44
N THR A 259 27.68 6.57 26.56
CA THR A 259 27.04 5.27 26.81
C THR A 259 27.18 4.34 25.59
N SER A 260 27.12 4.89 24.36
CA SER A 260 27.38 4.11 23.14
C SER A 260 28.82 3.62 23.08
N VAL A 261 29.79 4.44 23.52
CA VAL A 261 31.20 4.04 23.66
C VAL A 261 31.34 2.90 24.67
N ALA A 262 30.74 3.03 25.86
CA ALA A 262 30.83 2.03 26.93
C ALA A 262 30.24 0.66 26.52
N GLU A 263 29.08 0.66 25.85
CA GLU A 263 28.45 -0.56 25.33
C GLU A 263 29.35 -1.23 24.28
N ARG A 264 29.83 -0.44 23.30
CA ARG A 264 30.71 -0.96 22.25
C ARG A 264 32.01 -1.54 22.82
N ARG A 265 32.58 -0.88 23.83
CA ARG A 265 33.79 -1.35 24.53
C ARG A 265 33.56 -2.71 25.18
N THR A 266 32.42 -2.94 25.82
CA THR A 266 32.09 -4.24 26.43
C THR A 266 32.16 -5.38 25.40
N HIS A 267 31.66 -5.15 24.17
CA HIS A 267 31.73 -6.14 23.09
C HIS A 267 33.14 -6.38 22.55
N LEU A 268 33.97 -5.35 22.48
CA LEU A 268 35.36 -5.48 22.00
C LEU A 268 36.28 -6.13 23.04
N VAL A 269 36.09 -5.83 24.32
CA VAL A 269 36.83 -6.49 25.41
C VAL A 269 36.59 -8.00 25.38
N ALA A 270 35.37 -8.45 25.10
CA ALA A 270 35.07 -9.87 24.90
C ALA A 270 35.84 -10.52 23.73
N LYS A 271 36.28 -9.70 22.76
CA LYS A 271 37.11 -10.09 21.60
C LYS A 271 38.61 -9.81 21.81
N GLY A 272 39.00 -9.22 22.94
CA GLY A 272 40.38 -8.82 23.23
C GLY A 272 40.84 -7.54 22.52
N GLU A 273 39.91 -6.70 22.06
CA GLU A 273 40.17 -5.47 21.30
C GLU A 273 39.91 -4.20 22.13
N ARG A 274 40.59 -3.09 21.81
CA ARG A 274 40.40 -1.76 22.43
C ARG A 274 39.49 -0.87 21.58
N LEU A 275 38.65 -0.06 22.23
CA LEU A 275 37.87 0.99 21.56
C LEU A 275 38.59 2.34 21.69
N VAL A 276 39.26 2.75 20.61
CA VAL A 276 40.05 4.00 20.55
C VAL A 276 39.57 4.96 19.45
N ASP A 277 38.53 4.58 18.72
CA ASP A 277 38.01 5.31 17.56
C ASP A 277 36.48 5.33 17.58
N ASP A 278 35.90 6.50 17.32
CA ASP A 278 34.47 6.73 17.34
C ASP A 278 33.74 6.30 16.06
N TRP A 279 34.43 5.96 14.96
CA TRP A 279 33.76 5.44 13.75
C TRP A 279 32.96 4.16 14.07
N GLN A 280 33.47 3.37 15.02
CA GLN A 280 32.90 2.08 15.43
C GLN A 280 31.54 2.21 16.12
N ILE A 281 31.12 3.43 16.48
CA ILE A 281 29.77 3.73 16.98
C ILE A 281 29.02 4.70 16.05
N SER A 282 29.71 5.41 15.16
CA SER A 282 29.12 6.40 14.25
C SER A 282 28.47 5.79 13.02
N PHE A 283 28.92 4.61 12.56
CA PHE A 283 28.51 4.03 11.27
C PHE A 283 27.02 3.67 11.19
N MET A 284 26.35 3.48 12.33
CA MET A 284 24.93 3.09 12.40
C MET A 284 23.96 4.28 12.38
N SER A 285 24.42 5.50 12.09
CA SER A 285 23.58 6.72 12.08
C SER A 285 22.82 6.97 13.40
N PRO A 286 23.54 7.18 14.52
CA PRO A 286 22.93 7.43 15.83
C PRO A 286 22.21 8.78 15.92
N PHE A 287 21.43 8.96 17.00
CA PHE A 287 20.67 10.20 17.26
C PHE A 287 21.53 11.37 17.77
N TRP A 288 22.66 11.09 18.42
CA TRP A 288 23.57 12.14 18.87
C TRP A 288 24.28 12.79 17.68
N ARG A 289 24.57 14.09 17.78
CA ARG A 289 25.30 14.87 16.76
C ARG A 289 26.19 15.90 17.46
N PHE A 290 27.28 16.25 16.78
CA PHE A 290 28.22 17.28 17.19
C PHE A 290 28.46 18.20 15.99
N GLY A 291 28.45 19.51 16.22
CA GLY A 291 28.74 20.55 15.23
C GLY A 291 29.98 21.36 15.61
N ALA A 292 30.24 22.44 14.86
CA ALA A 292 31.42 23.28 15.07
C ALA A 292 31.52 23.85 16.49
N ASP A 293 30.38 24.28 17.05
CA ASP A 293 30.28 24.86 18.40
C ASP A 293 30.62 23.86 19.52
N ASP A 294 30.72 22.57 19.20
CA ASP A 294 31.03 21.51 20.16
C ASP A 294 32.52 21.16 20.24
N PHE A 295 33.36 21.74 19.38
CA PHE A 295 34.78 21.38 19.27
C PHE A 295 35.53 21.56 20.58
N ASP A 296 35.41 22.73 21.23
CA ASP A 296 36.09 23.04 22.49
C ASP A 296 35.68 22.06 23.61
N ARG A 297 34.39 21.67 23.62
CA ARG A 297 33.85 20.69 24.56
C ARG A 297 34.46 19.30 24.32
N CYS A 298 34.50 18.84 23.06
CA CYS A 298 35.12 17.56 22.73
C CYS A 298 36.63 17.56 23.04
N LEU A 299 37.31 18.69 22.81
CA LEU A 299 38.72 18.86 23.15
C LEU A 299 38.95 18.83 24.66
N GLY A 300 38.01 19.34 25.45
CA GLY A 300 37.98 19.19 26.91
C GLY A 300 38.05 17.73 27.34
N TRP A 301 37.27 16.84 26.72
CA TRP A 301 37.33 15.40 27.01
C TRP A 301 38.70 14.77 26.70
N VAL A 302 39.41 15.24 25.68
CA VAL A 302 40.79 14.79 25.38
C VAL A 302 41.75 15.15 26.50
N ARG A 303 41.53 16.25 27.21
CA ARG A 303 42.38 16.71 28.32
C ARG A 303 42.00 16.06 29.66
N GLU A 304 40.69 15.90 29.90
CA GLU A 304 40.14 15.67 31.24
C GLU A 304 39.73 14.22 31.52
N MET A 305 39.46 13.39 30.50
CA MET A 305 39.05 12.01 30.72
C MET A 305 40.17 11.17 31.36
N GLU A 306 39.82 10.33 32.35
CA GLU A 306 40.80 9.52 33.08
C GLU A 306 41.39 8.39 32.22
N ALA A 307 40.55 7.69 31.45
CA ALA A 307 40.98 6.56 30.63
C ALA A 307 41.58 7.02 29.30
N LEU A 308 42.79 6.54 28.99
CA LEU A 308 43.47 6.88 27.74
C LEU A 308 42.66 6.50 26.50
N ASP A 309 41.94 5.38 26.53
CA ASP A 309 41.06 4.95 25.44
C ASP A 309 39.91 5.94 25.21
N ASP A 310 39.33 6.50 26.28
CA ASP A 310 38.30 7.54 26.16
C ASP A 310 38.88 8.85 25.61
N ARG A 311 40.10 9.22 26.01
CA ARG A 311 40.80 10.38 25.42
C ARG A 311 41.07 10.17 23.93
N LEU A 312 41.42 8.95 23.50
CA LEU A 312 41.59 8.59 22.09
C LEU A 312 40.27 8.66 21.31
N VAL A 313 39.17 8.17 21.88
CA VAL A 313 37.82 8.30 21.29
C VAL A 313 37.40 9.76 21.18
N ALA A 314 37.66 10.59 22.20
CA ALA A 314 37.40 12.03 22.16
C ALA A 314 38.25 12.74 21.09
N LEU A 315 39.53 12.34 20.95
CA LEU A 315 40.41 12.86 19.91
C LEU A 315 39.90 12.48 18.51
N SER A 316 39.39 11.26 18.35
CA SER A 316 38.73 10.82 17.12
C SER A 316 37.55 11.73 16.75
N ARG A 317 36.70 12.07 17.73
CA ARG A 317 35.58 13.01 17.53
C ARG A 317 36.05 14.41 17.13
N CYS A 318 37.09 14.94 17.78
CA CYS A 318 37.68 16.22 17.41
C CYS A 318 38.20 16.21 15.97
N LEU A 319 38.81 15.10 15.54
CA LEU A 319 39.30 14.93 14.16
C LEU A 319 38.16 14.84 13.14
N VAL A 320 37.03 14.20 13.48
CA VAL A 320 35.83 14.18 12.63
C VAL A 320 35.29 15.61 12.44
N LEU A 321 35.20 16.40 13.51
CA LEU A 321 34.78 17.81 13.44
C LEU A 321 35.76 18.65 12.64
N PHE A 322 37.07 18.50 12.90
CA PHE A 322 38.14 19.17 12.17
C PHE A 322 38.08 18.90 10.66
N VAL A 323 37.82 17.66 10.25
CA VAL A 323 37.64 17.34 8.82
C VAL A 323 36.33 17.89 8.26
N GLY A 324 35.25 17.88 9.06
CA GLY A 324 33.94 18.42 8.68
C GLY A 324 33.94 19.93 8.43
N GLU A 325 34.70 20.68 9.23
CA GLU A 325 34.84 22.16 9.15
C GLU A 325 36.02 22.62 8.26
N ASP A 326 36.39 21.80 7.28
CA ASP A 326 37.46 22.09 6.29
C ASP A 326 38.84 22.39 6.89
N ARG A 327 39.20 21.65 7.94
CA ARG A 327 40.53 21.58 8.55
C ARG A 327 41.08 22.92 9.07
N PRO A 328 40.42 23.58 10.03
CA PRO A 328 40.90 24.85 10.59
C PRO A 328 42.27 24.70 11.26
N ALA A 329 43.25 25.49 10.83
CA ALA A 329 44.62 25.41 11.36
C ALA A 329 44.69 25.59 12.89
N GLU A 330 43.85 26.48 13.43
CA GLU A 330 43.73 26.73 14.87
C GLU A 330 43.33 25.46 15.64
N TRP A 331 42.36 24.71 15.15
CA TRP A 331 41.91 23.47 15.79
C TRP A 331 42.99 22.39 15.82
N LEU A 332 43.84 22.33 14.77
CA LEU A 332 44.98 21.43 14.75
C LEU A 332 46.03 21.81 15.80
N GLU A 333 46.29 23.11 16.00
CA GLU A 333 47.19 23.58 17.06
C GLU A 333 46.64 23.27 18.45
N GLN A 334 45.34 23.50 18.67
CA GLN A 334 44.68 23.17 19.93
C GLN A 334 44.67 21.66 20.22
N MET A 335 44.47 20.80 19.21
CA MET A 335 44.62 19.34 19.36
C MET A 335 46.06 18.94 19.68
N ARG A 336 47.07 19.55 19.04
CA ARG A 336 48.49 19.30 19.36
C ARG A 336 48.80 19.64 20.81
N ASP A 337 48.34 20.79 21.28
CA ASP A 337 48.47 21.20 22.69
C ASP A 337 47.78 20.21 23.64
N ALA A 338 46.52 19.84 23.38
CA ALA A 338 45.75 18.92 24.20
C ALA A 338 46.33 17.49 24.28
N THR A 339 47.04 17.05 23.25
CA THR A 339 47.71 15.73 23.20
C THR A 339 49.16 15.76 23.72
N SER A 340 49.73 16.94 23.94
CA SER A 340 51.15 17.09 24.26
C SER A 340 51.54 16.34 25.54
N GLY A 341 52.66 15.61 25.48
CA GLY A 341 53.18 14.85 26.62
C GLY A 341 52.53 13.48 26.80
N GLN A 342 51.65 13.05 25.89
CA GLN A 342 51.03 11.72 25.87
C GLN A 342 51.30 11.00 24.55
N ALA A 343 52.31 10.12 24.53
CA ALA A 343 52.85 9.53 23.31
C ALA A 343 51.81 8.80 22.42
N GLU A 344 50.85 8.08 23.02
CA GLU A 344 49.78 7.41 22.25
C GLU A 344 48.83 8.41 21.58
N LEU A 345 48.48 9.51 22.25
CA LEU A 345 47.61 10.56 21.69
C LEU A 345 48.33 11.37 20.61
N GLU A 346 49.61 11.71 20.82
CA GLU A 346 50.44 12.37 19.82
C GLU A 346 50.59 11.50 18.57
N THR A 347 50.80 10.18 18.75
CA THR A 347 50.89 9.22 17.66
C THR A 347 49.55 9.12 16.92
N ALA A 348 48.44 8.95 17.63
CA ALA A 348 47.11 8.88 17.02
C ALA A 348 46.75 10.17 16.24
N LEU A 349 47.10 11.34 16.77
CA LEU A 349 46.94 12.62 16.08
C LEU A 349 47.81 12.67 14.81
N ALA A 350 49.09 12.31 14.90
CA ALA A 350 50.02 12.33 13.78
C ALA A 350 49.60 11.35 12.67
N GLU A 351 49.20 10.12 13.01
CA GLU A 351 48.76 9.11 12.05
C GLU A 351 47.51 9.52 11.28
N ARG A 352 46.60 10.30 11.89
CA ARG A 352 45.34 10.72 11.26
C ARG A 352 45.43 12.08 10.55
N THR A 353 46.33 12.95 10.99
CA THR A 353 46.56 14.27 10.36
C THR A 353 47.59 14.21 9.23
N ASP A 354 48.54 13.27 9.29
CA ASP A 354 49.53 12.97 8.24
C ASP A 354 49.70 11.44 8.07
N PRO A 355 48.69 10.73 7.53
CA PRO A 355 48.78 9.29 7.33
C PRO A 355 49.90 8.98 6.34
N ARG A 356 51.04 8.47 6.82
CA ARG A 356 52.10 7.93 5.97
C ARG A 356 51.54 6.69 5.26
N PRO A 357 51.14 6.76 3.99
CA PRO A 357 50.40 5.68 3.39
C PRO A 357 51.38 4.53 3.11
N SER A 358 50.98 3.30 3.43
CA SER A 358 51.69 2.09 3.01
C SER A 358 51.80 2.05 1.47
N GLN A 359 52.73 1.29 0.91
CA GLN A 359 52.91 1.25 -0.56
C GLN A 359 51.61 0.85 -1.29
N ALA A 360 50.87 -0.14 -0.77
CA ALA A 360 49.57 -0.55 -1.31
C ALA A 360 48.50 0.57 -1.23
N VAL A 361 48.48 1.37 -0.15
CA VAL A 361 47.59 2.52 -0.03
C VAL A 361 48.06 3.68 -0.91
N ARG A 362 49.37 3.86 -1.14
CA ARG A 362 49.90 4.84 -2.12
C ARG A 362 49.47 4.48 -3.53
N ASP A 363 49.51 3.20 -3.87
CA ASP A 363 49.10 2.69 -5.18
C ASP A 363 47.58 2.83 -5.36
N MET A 364 46.79 2.42 -4.35
CA MET A 364 45.32 2.59 -4.35
C MET A 364 44.89 4.07 -4.35
N GLN A 365 45.56 4.94 -3.59
CA GLN A 365 45.31 6.39 -3.62
C GLN A 365 45.82 7.04 -4.90
N ALA A 366 46.89 6.54 -5.54
CA ALA A 366 47.33 7.02 -6.85
C ALA A 366 46.31 6.65 -7.93
N GLU A 367 45.75 5.44 -7.84
CA GLU A 367 44.68 4.95 -8.69
C GLU A 367 43.36 5.69 -8.44
N GLU A 368 42.98 5.91 -7.18
CA GLU A 368 41.81 6.70 -6.80
C GLU A 368 42.00 8.18 -7.16
N ARG A 369 43.19 8.77 -7.01
CA ARG A 369 43.50 10.13 -7.49
C ARG A 369 43.47 10.20 -9.00
N LYS A 370 43.91 9.15 -9.71
CA LYS A 370 43.81 9.04 -11.16
C LYS A 370 42.34 8.96 -11.58
N TRP A 371 41.53 8.13 -10.93
CA TRP A 371 40.09 8.02 -11.20
C TRP A 371 39.31 9.28 -10.82
N LYS A 372 39.61 9.91 -9.67
CA LYS A 372 39.02 11.21 -9.28
C LYS A 372 39.44 12.32 -10.23
N ARG A 373 40.69 12.36 -10.70
CA ARG A 373 41.15 13.33 -11.73
C ARG A 373 40.51 13.05 -13.08
N GLN A 374 40.42 11.79 -13.50
CA GLN A 374 39.75 11.39 -14.74
C GLN A 374 38.25 11.69 -14.68
N ARG A 375 37.60 11.44 -13.54
CA ARG A 375 36.20 11.77 -13.30
C ARG A 375 35.97 13.28 -13.29
N ARG A 376 36.76 14.06 -12.53
CA ARG A 376 36.68 15.53 -12.54
C ARG A 376 37.01 16.12 -13.92
N ALA A 377 37.99 15.56 -14.63
CA ALA A 377 38.33 16.01 -15.98
C ALA A 377 37.24 15.65 -16.98
N ARG A 378 36.59 14.48 -16.81
CA ARG A 378 35.44 14.05 -17.58
C ARG A 378 34.22 14.92 -17.29
N GLU A 379 33.87 15.14 -16.03
CA GLU A 379 32.76 16.03 -15.60
C GLU A 379 33.00 17.47 -16.09
N ALA A 380 34.22 18.02 -15.92
CA ALA A 380 34.55 19.36 -16.43
C ALA A 380 34.58 19.42 -17.96
N ARG A 381 34.92 18.33 -18.64
CA ARG A 381 34.82 18.22 -20.10
C ARG A 381 33.35 18.15 -20.53
N GLU A 382 32.54 17.28 -19.93
CA GLU A 382 31.11 17.14 -20.20
C GLU A 382 30.37 18.46 -19.92
N GLN A 383 30.72 19.18 -18.86
CA GLN A 383 30.15 20.50 -18.55
C GLN A 383 30.56 21.56 -19.59
N ARG A 384 31.81 21.55 -20.05
CA ARG A 384 32.27 22.43 -21.15
C ARG A 384 31.60 22.08 -22.47
N ASP A 385 31.59 20.81 -22.84
CA ASP A 385 30.96 20.30 -24.06
C ASP A 385 29.45 20.62 -24.06
N ARG A 386 28.76 20.47 -22.91
CA ARG A 386 27.37 20.88 -22.72
C ARG A 386 27.20 22.40 -22.88
N ALA A 387 28.03 23.21 -22.23
CA ALA A 387 27.96 24.66 -22.33
C ALA A 387 28.25 25.17 -23.76
N ASP A 388 29.20 24.57 -24.45
CA ASP A 388 29.55 24.87 -25.85
C ASP A 388 28.42 24.49 -26.78
N TRP A 389 27.82 23.32 -26.57
CA TRP A 389 26.64 22.87 -27.30
C TRP A 389 25.43 23.81 -27.09
N VAL A 390 25.11 24.19 -25.84
CA VAL A 390 24.05 25.17 -25.53
C VAL A 390 24.32 26.51 -26.22
N ARG A 391 25.56 27.02 -26.17
CA ARG A 391 25.93 28.27 -26.85
C ARG A 391 25.75 28.17 -28.37
N ALA A 392 26.14 27.04 -28.96
CA ALA A 392 26.03 26.84 -30.39
C ALA A 392 24.57 26.72 -30.86
N LEU A 393 23.69 26.10 -30.07
CA LEU A 393 22.25 26.05 -30.37
C LEU A 393 21.60 27.42 -30.22
N LYS A 394 21.98 28.22 -29.21
CA LYS A 394 21.51 29.60 -29.07
C LYS A 394 21.95 30.50 -30.23
N ALA A 395 23.14 30.26 -30.77
CA ALA A 395 23.66 31.02 -31.91
C ALA A 395 22.97 30.65 -33.23
N ASP A 396 22.54 29.39 -33.37
CA ASP A 396 21.82 28.91 -34.56
C ASP A 396 20.72 27.89 -34.20
N PRO A 397 19.51 28.37 -33.86
CA PRO A 397 18.36 27.49 -33.58
C PRO A 397 17.92 26.65 -34.80
N ASN A 398 18.32 27.00 -36.03
CA ASN A 398 17.93 26.23 -37.22
C ASN A 398 18.59 24.85 -37.27
N ARG A 399 19.70 24.66 -36.55
CA ARG A 399 20.26 23.32 -36.28
C ARG A 399 19.27 22.35 -35.65
N VAL A 400 18.24 22.86 -34.98
CA VAL A 400 17.14 22.08 -34.40
C VAL A 400 15.92 22.13 -35.32
N ARG A 401 15.50 23.32 -35.77
CA ARG A 401 14.28 23.52 -36.56
C ARG A 401 14.33 22.85 -37.93
N SER A 402 15.46 22.94 -38.63
CA SER A 402 15.64 22.42 -39.99
C SER A 402 17.09 22.00 -40.21
N PRO A 403 17.54 20.88 -39.61
CA PRO A 403 18.93 20.46 -39.66
C PRO A 403 19.34 20.07 -41.09
N GLU A 404 20.47 20.56 -41.57
CA GLU A 404 20.95 20.27 -42.93
C GLU A 404 21.26 18.77 -43.13
N GLY A 405 20.85 18.22 -44.27
CA GLY A 405 21.21 16.87 -44.68
C GLY A 405 20.41 15.72 -44.06
N LEU A 406 19.43 16.00 -43.19
CA LEU A 406 18.50 14.97 -42.70
C LEU A 406 17.51 14.54 -43.78
N LYS A 407 17.26 13.25 -43.88
CA LYS A 407 16.17 12.72 -44.71
C LYS A 407 14.83 12.84 -43.97
N PRO A 408 13.69 12.86 -44.69
CA PRO A 408 12.37 12.78 -44.06
C PRO A 408 12.27 11.57 -43.10
N GLY A 409 11.87 11.82 -41.86
CA GLY A 409 11.72 10.79 -40.82
C GLY A 409 13.01 10.48 -40.02
N GLU A 410 14.13 11.15 -40.31
CA GLU A 410 15.34 11.15 -39.47
C GLU A 410 15.32 12.35 -38.52
N PHE A 411 15.72 12.15 -37.26
CA PHE A 411 15.82 13.22 -36.26
C PHE A 411 17.29 13.42 -35.86
N SER A 412 17.71 14.67 -35.66
CA SER A 412 19.11 15.02 -35.41
C SER A 412 19.57 14.63 -34.01
N HIS A 413 20.89 14.57 -33.84
CA HIS A 413 21.51 14.46 -32.53
C HIS A 413 21.11 15.62 -31.58
N ASP A 414 20.98 16.83 -32.12
CA ASP A 414 20.52 17.99 -31.36
C ASP A 414 19.06 17.81 -30.88
N GLN A 415 18.16 17.34 -31.74
CA GLN A 415 16.77 17.02 -31.38
C GLN A 415 16.70 15.91 -30.33
N TYR A 416 17.51 14.85 -30.46
CA TYR A 416 17.62 13.77 -29.46
C TYR A 416 18.04 14.28 -28.08
N HIS A 417 19.08 15.09 -28.01
CA HIS A 417 19.60 15.59 -26.74
C HIS A 417 18.68 16.63 -26.10
N LEU A 418 17.96 17.43 -26.89
CA LEU A 418 16.91 18.31 -26.39
C LEU A 418 15.72 17.51 -25.86
N LEU A 419 15.26 16.48 -26.59
CA LEU A 419 14.24 15.55 -26.09
C LEU A 419 14.66 14.97 -24.74
N HIS A 420 15.88 14.47 -24.60
CA HIS A 420 16.39 14.01 -23.30
C HIS A 420 16.39 15.07 -22.20
N SER A 421 16.65 16.33 -22.55
CA SER A 421 16.67 17.45 -21.60
C SER A 421 15.27 17.82 -21.09
N VAL A 422 14.21 17.55 -21.88
CA VAL A 422 12.80 17.69 -21.44
C VAL A 422 12.39 16.65 -20.40
N ARG A 423 13.05 15.48 -20.36
CA ARG A 423 12.68 14.37 -19.46
C ARG A 423 12.94 14.66 -17.98
N GLY A 424 14.01 15.40 -17.67
CA GLY A 424 14.54 15.57 -16.32
C GLY A 424 14.94 14.25 -15.62
N ASP A 425 15.08 14.27 -14.30
CA ASP A 425 15.47 13.12 -13.45
C ASP A 425 14.30 12.18 -13.08
N GLY A 426 13.10 12.40 -13.65
CA GLY A 426 11.89 11.64 -13.35
C GLY A 426 11.59 10.49 -14.31
N ILE A 427 10.89 9.45 -13.82
CA ILE A 427 10.27 8.42 -14.68
C ILE A 427 8.91 8.96 -15.13
N SER A 428 8.81 9.42 -16.39
CA SER A 428 7.52 9.80 -16.99
C SER A 428 6.64 8.57 -17.19
N ARG A 429 5.32 8.73 -16.98
CA ARG A 429 4.33 7.66 -17.16
C ARG A 429 3.71 7.65 -18.56
N ASP A 430 3.67 8.77 -19.27
CA ASP A 430 3.05 8.87 -20.61
C ASP A 430 4.12 9.05 -21.69
N ARG A 431 3.87 8.61 -22.94
CA ARG A 431 4.85 8.67 -24.05
C ARG A 431 4.90 10.02 -24.79
N ASP A 432 3.99 10.94 -24.52
CA ASP A 432 4.00 12.31 -25.07
C ASP A 432 4.78 13.33 -24.22
N TRP A 433 5.52 12.88 -23.20
CA TRP A 433 6.29 13.72 -22.27
C TRP A 433 7.23 14.74 -22.94
N GLY A 434 7.71 14.43 -24.16
CA GLY A 434 8.50 15.36 -24.96
C GLY A 434 7.75 16.63 -25.40
N ALA A 435 6.44 16.71 -25.18
CA ALA A 435 5.60 17.86 -25.49
C ALA A 435 5.82 19.05 -24.54
N ALA A 436 6.44 18.84 -23.38
CA ALA A 436 6.75 19.88 -22.40
C ALA A 436 7.94 20.78 -22.83
N TRP A 437 7.96 21.22 -24.09
CA TRP A 437 9.07 21.94 -24.73
C TRP A 437 9.48 23.23 -24.01
N ARG A 438 8.55 23.88 -23.29
CA ARG A 438 8.82 25.07 -22.47
C ARG A 438 9.83 24.81 -21.34
N GLN A 439 10.05 23.56 -20.94
CA GLN A 439 11.10 23.19 -19.97
C GLN A 439 12.51 23.45 -20.48
N LEU A 440 12.69 23.63 -21.80
CA LEU A 440 13.99 23.98 -22.39
C LEU A 440 14.34 25.47 -22.22
N THR A 441 13.36 26.36 -21.99
CA THR A 441 13.58 27.81 -21.91
C THR A 441 14.67 28.22 -20.90
N PRO A 442 14.72 27.70 -19.65
CA PRO A 442 15.71 28.15 -18.67
C PRO A 442 17.17 27.91 -19.08
N GLU A 443 17.48 26.78 -19.72
CA GLU A 443 18.85 26.43 -20.15
C GLU A 443 19.14 26.95 -21.56
N PHE A 444 18.22 26.75 -22.50
CA PHE A 444 18.43 26.95 -23.93
C PHE A 444 17.85 28.26 -24.49
N GLY A 445 16.98 28.95 -23.74
CA GLY A 445 16.29 30.15 -24.20
C GLY A 445 15.09 29.86 -25.11
N ASP A 446 14.24 30.87 -25.30
CA ASP A 446 12.95 30.73 -26.00
C ASP A 446 13.08 30.34 -27.47
N GLU A 447 14.07 30.88 -28.18
CA GLU A 447 14.26 30.61 -29.62
C GLU A 447 14.59 29.14 -29.90
N VAL A 448 15.43 28.53 -29.06
CA VAL A 448 15.80 27.10 -29.20
C VAL A 448 14.64 26.20 -28.77
N ALA A 449 13.93 26.58 -27.71
CA ALA A 449 12.74 25.84 -27.26
C ALA A 449 11.64 25.86 -28.33
N GLN A 450 11.40 27.00 -28.99
CA GLN A 450 10.50 27.11 -30.14
C GLN A 450 11.01 26.32 -31.35
N ALA A 451 12.31 26.34 -31.63
CA ALA A 451 12.88 25.53 -32.71
C ALA A 451 12.68 24.02 -32.50
N TYR A 452 12.81 23.53 -31.25
CA TYR A 452 12.48 22.16 -30.88
C TYR A 452 11.00 21.84 -31.11
N ARG A 453 10.10 22.72 -30.66
CA ARG A 453 8.65 22.61 -30.84
C ARG A 453 8.28 22.51 -32.32
N ASP A 454 8.78 23.45 -33.14
CA ASP A 454 8.51 23.48 -34.58
C ASP A 454 9.05 22.23 -35.28
N ALA A 455 10.23 21.76 -34.88
CA ALA A 455 10.82 20.52 -35.39
C ALA A 455 9.97 19.30 -35.05
N ALA A 456 9.48 19.18 -33.80
CA ALA A 456 8.64 18.07 -33.39
C ALA A 456 7.32 18.04 -34.18
N ILE A 457 6.66 19.19 -34.35
CA ILE A 457 5.45 19.35 -35.17
C ILE A 457 5.70 18.93 -36.62
N ALA A 458 6.83 19.35 -37.21
CA ALA A 458 7.17 18.99 -38.58
C ALA A 458 7.55 17.50 -38.73
N PHE A 459 8.00 16.85 -37.66
CA PHE A 459 8.60 15.51 -37.71
C PHE A 459 7.58 14.37 -37.78
N TRP A 460 6.40 14.52 -37.18
CA TRP A 460 5.45 13.38 -37.08
C TRP A 460 4.83 12.98 -38.43
N ARG A 461 4.70 13.90 -39.39
CA ARG A 461 4.19 13.59 -40.74
C ARG A 461 5.14 12.70 -41.57
N PRO A 462 6.44 13.00 -41.68
CA PRO A 462 7.38 12.17 -42.43
C PRO A 462 7.83 10.89 -41.69
N TYR A 463 7.77 10.87 -40.35
CA TYR A 463 8.06 9.65 -39.59
C TYR A 463 6.87 8.68 -39.65
N ARG A 464 7.11 7.41 -39.99
CA ARG A 464 6.04 6.41 -40.07
C ARG A 464 6.30 5.25 -39.11
N PRO A 465 5.61 5.17 -37.96
CA PRO A 465 5.77 4.03 -37.06
C PRO A 465 5.22 2.76 -37.71
N VAL A 466 5.94 1.65 -37.61
CA VAL A 466 5.51 0.32 -38.10
C VAL A 466 4.57 -0.29 -37.06
N LEU A 467 3.44 -0.84 -37.47
CA LEU A 467 2.47 -1.43 -36.55
C LEU A 467 2.78 -2.91 -36.28
N ARG A 468 2.22 -3.48 -35.21
CA ARG A 468 2.32 -4.93 -34.96
C ARG A 468 1.69 -5.74 -36.08
N SER A 469 0.54 -5.29 -36.59
CA SER A 469 -0.10 -5.91 -37.76
C SER A 469 0.73 -5.91 -39.04
N GLU A 470 1.81 -5.13 -39.07
CA GLU A 470 2.73 -5.01 -40.20
C GLU A 470 4.08 -5.71 -39.93
N GLY A 471 4.20 -6.44 -38.81
CA GLY A 471 5.42 -7.13 -38.41
C GLY A 471 6.43 -6.24 -37.67
N GLY A 472 6.00 -5.10 -37.13
CA GLY A 472 6.85 -4.22 -36.33
C GLY A 472 7.25 -4.86 -35.00
N ASP A 473 8.53 -4.74 -34.63
CA ASP A 473 9.03 -5.13 -33.31
C ASP A 473 8.67 -4.06 -32.27
N THR A 474 7.86 -4.43 -31.29
CA THR A 474 7.47 -3.54 -30.18
C THR A 474 8.23 -3.83 -28.88
N GLY A 475 9.28 -4.66 -28.92
CA GLY A 475 10.15 -4.94 -27.77
C GLY A 475 11.01 -3.74 -27.35
N SER A 476 11.09 -2.70 -28.18
CA SER A 476 11.78 -1.45 -27.90
C SER A 476 10.99 -0.26 -28.46
N THR A 477 11.06 0.89 -27.79
CA THR A 477 10.41 2.14 -28.22
C THR A 477 11.49 3.11 -28.75
N PRO A 478 11.54 3.38 -30.07
CA PRO A 478 12.51 4.31 -30.62
C PRO A 478 12.27 5.75 -30.13
N TYR A 479 13.34 6.51 -29.84
CA TYR A 479 13.20 7.92 -29.47
C TYR A 479 12.58 8.79 -30.58
N ALA A 480 12.74 8.40 -31.84
CA ALA A 480 12.05 9.04 -32.96
C ALA A 480 10.53 8.97 -32.82
N LEU A 481 9.99 7.83 -32.37
CA LEU A 481 8.56 7.68 -32.11
C LEU A 481 8.09 8.63 -30.99
N ILE A 482 8.84 8.70 -29.90
CA ILE A 482 8.55 9.62 -28.79
C ILE A 482 8.55 11.07 -29.27
N PHE A 483 9.55 11.45 -30.09
CA PHE A 483 9.64 12.80 -30.65
C PHE A 483 8.46 13.14 -31.57
N ALA A 484 8.01 12.18 -32.39
CA ALA A 484 6.82 12.35 -33.22
C ALA A 484 5.52 12.45 -32.40
N MET A 485 5.36 11.63 -31.35
CA MET A 485 4.19 11.70 -30.45
C MET A 485 4.14 13.04 -29.71
N ALA A 486 5.30 13.56 -29.27
CA ALA A 486 5.41 14.91 -28.73
C ALA A 486 4.95 15.96 -29.76
N GLY A 487 5.35 15.83 -31.02
CA GLY A 487 4.91 16.69 -32.12
C GLY A 487 3.39 16.76 -32.28
N ILE A 488 2.71 15.60 -32.30
CA ILE A 488 1.24 15.53 -32.40
C ILE A 488 0.59 16.17 -31.18
N ALA A 489 1.09 15.89 -29.97
CA ALA A 489 0.54 16.44 -28.73
C ALA A 489 0.67 17.97 -28.66
N ILE A 490 1.82 18.52 -29.10
CA ILE A 490 2.02 19.97 -29.20
C ILE A 490 1.06 20.58 -30.23
N GLU A 491 0.97 19.99 -31.42
CA GLU A 491 0.10 20.52 -32.47
C GLU A 491 -1.38 20.49 -32.04
N PHE A 492 -1.80 19.43 -31.34
CA PHE A 492 -3.12 19.31 -30.73
C PHE A 492 -3.40 20.39 -29.68
N ASP A 493 -2.44 20.70 -28.81
CA ASP A 493 -2.62 21.70 -27.75
C ASP A 493 -2.64 23.13 -28.28
N GLU A 494 -1.89 23.41 -29.34
CA GLU A 494 -1.59 24.78 -29.75
C GLU A 494 -2.24 25.20 -31.08
N THR A 495 -2.82 24.26 -31.83
CA THR A 495 -3.48 24.55 -33.11
C THR A 495 -4.99 24.35 -33.00
N GLU A 496 -5.73 25.45 -33.12
CA GLU A 496 -7.19 25.42 -33.08
C GLU A 496 -7.74 24.61 -34.27
N ASN A 497 -8.73 23.75 -34.02
CA ASN A 497 -9.33 22.86 -35.03
C ASN A 497 -8.33 21.92 -35.74
N PHE A 498 -7.16 21.65 -35.15
CA PHE A 498 -6.11 20.79 -35.73
C PHE A 498 -6.67 19.49 -36.32
N LEU A 499 -7.38 18.71 -35.50
CA LEU A 499 -7.82 17.38 -35.88
C LEU A 499 -8.89 17.38 -36.98
N THR A 500 -9.76 18.39 -37.03
CA THR A 500 -10.77 18.52 -38.09
C THR A 500 -10.18 19.08 -39.38
N ALA A 501 -9.05 19.80 -39.32
CA ALA A 501 -8.34 20.33 -40.47
C ALA A 501 -7.41 19.31 -41.16
N LEU A 502 -7.13 18.16 -40.53
CA LEU A 502 -6.31 17.10 -41.12
C LEU A 502 -6.92 16.56 -42.42
N SER A 503 -6.07 16.27 -43.40
CA SER A 503 -6.46 15.48 -44.57
C SER A 503 -6.78 14.04 -44.17
N ASP A 504 -7.53 13.29 -44.99
CA ASP A 504 -7.79 11.86 -44.71
C ASP A 504 -6.49 11.05 -44.63
N GLU A 505 -5.48 11.41 -45.43
CA GLU A 505 -4.15 10.78 -45.41
C GLU A 505 -3.41 11.08 -44.09
N ASP A 506 -3.37 12.35 -43.66
CA ASP A 506 -2.73 12.73 -42.41
C ASP A 506 -3.44 12.17 -41.18
N ALA A 507 -4.78 12.09 -41.20
CA ALA A 507 -5.57 11.49 -40.13
C ALA A 507 -5.27 9.99 -40.02
N ARG A 508 -5.26 9.25 -41.15
CA ARG A 508 -4.84 7.83 -41.19
C ARG A 508 -3.41 7.65 -40.69
N HIS A 509 -2.53 8.59 -41.00
CA HIS A 509 -1.14 8.55 -40.55
C HIS A 509 -1.02 8.79 -39.04
N ALA A 510 -1.69 9.80 -38.50
CA ALA A 510 -1.74 10.10 -37.07
C ALA A 510 -2.31 8.92 -36.25
N LEU A 511 -3.33 8.22 -36.76
CA LEU A 511 -3.92 7.05 -36.13
C LEU A 511 -2.93 5.90 -35.93
N ARG A 512 -1.82 5.83 -36.68
CA ARG A 512 -0.78 4.81 -36.50
C ARG A 512 -0.05 4.94 -35.16
N TYR A 513 -0.06 6.12 -34.55
CA TYR A 513 0.60 6.38 -33.27
C TYR A 513 -0.23 5.94 -32.07
N VAL A 514 -1.54 5.70 -32.26
CA VAL A 514 -2.47 5.36 -31.18
C VAL A 514 -2.08 4.06 -30.48
N ALA A 515 -1.71 3.03 -31.25
CA ALA A 515 -1.30 1.72 -30.72
C ALA A 515 0.12 1.73 -30.08
N TRP A 516 0.79 2.88 -30.07
CA TRP A 516 2.13 3.07 -29.51
C TRP A 516 2.11 3.86 -28.20
N GLU A 517 0.96 4.14 -27.60
CA GLU A 517 0.90 4.66 -26.22
C GLU A 517 1.21 3.54 -25.19
N LEU A 518 1.76 3.89 -24.03
CA LEU A 518 2.15 2.91 -23.01
C LEU A 518 0.99 2.54 -22.08
N ASN A 519 0.12 3.50 -21.78
CA ASN A 519 -0.94 3.37 -20.78
C ASN A 519 -2.30 3.75 -21.38
N GLY A 520 -2.81 2.94 -22.31
CA GLY A 520 -4.10 3.19 -22.96
C GLY A 520 -3.94 3.92 -24.29
N PHE A 521 -4.62 5.07 -24.44
CA PHE A 521 -4.61 5.84 -25.67
C PHE A 521 -4.18 7.29 -25.45
N PRO A 522 -3.55 7.92 -26.46
CA PRO A 522 -3.26 9.35 -26.40
C PRO A 522 -4.53 10.19 -26.25
N ARG A 523 -4.46 11.28 -25.50
CA ARG A 523 -5.59 12.19 -25.23
C ARG A 523 -6.26 12.77 -26.48
N TRP A 524 -5.54 12.84 -27.59
CA TRP A 524 -6.05 13.33 -28.87
C TRP A 524 -6.77 12.24 -29.70
N PHE A 525 -6.76 10.97 -29.27
CA PHE A 525 -7.34 9.86 -30.04
C PHE A 525 -8.86 9.96 -30.19
N GLU A 526 -9.62 10.12 -29.11
CA GLU A 526 -11.09 10.22 -29.21
C GLU A 526 -11.51 11.43 -30.08
N PRO A 527 -10.99 12.66 -29.86
CA PRO A 527 -11.28 13.78 -30.74
C PRO A 527 -10.93 13.52 -32.22
N LEU A 528 -9.81 12.84 -32.50
CA LEU A 528 -9.41 12.48 -33.86
C LEU A 528 -10.38 11.47 -34.48
N TYR A 529 -10.80 10.47 -33.71
CA TYR A 529 -11.79 9.50 -34.13
C TYR A 529 -13.12 10.18 -34.46
N ARG A 530 -13.60 11.12 -33.63
CA ARG A 530 -14.86 11.84 -33.90
C ARG A 530 -14.78 12.73 -35.14
N ALA A 531 -13.61 13.31 -35.43
CA ALA A 531 -13.39 14.11 -36.63
C ALA A 531 -13.29 13.25 -37.91
N HIS A 532 -12.70 12.04 -37.81
CA HIS A 532 -12.46 11.14 -38.94
C HIS A 532 -12.92 9.70 -38.64
N PRO A 533 -14.23 9.47 -38.43
CA PRO A 533 -14.74 8.20 -37.86
C PRO A 533 -14.46 6.98 -38.72
N LYS A 534 -14.52 7.13 -40.06
CA LYS A 534 -14.21 6.03 -40.98
C LYS A 534 -12.74 5.61 -40.89
N ALA A 535 -11.81 6.57 -40.95
CA ALA A 535 -10.39 6.30 -40.82
C ALA A 535 -10.05 5.74 -39.43
N GLY A 536 -10.66 6.29 -38.38
CA GLY A 536 -10.52 5.84 -36.99
C GLY A 536 -10.92 4.37 -36.81
N LEU A 537 -12.11 4.00 -37.30
CA LEU A 537 -12.59 2.62 -37.20
C LEU A 537 -11.71 1.66 -38.02
N GLU A 538 -11.31 2.05 -39.24
CA GLU A 538 -10.41 1.22 -40.07
C GLU A 538 -9.07 0.97 -39.37
N ALA A 539 -8.48 1.98 -38.71
CA ALA A 539 -7.21 1.86 -38.00
C ALA A 539 -7.33 0.94 -36.77
N VAL A 540 -8.38 1.11 -35.96
CA VAL A 540 -8.65 0.26 -34.80
C VAL A 540 -8.92 -1.17 -35.24
N ALA A 541 -9.80 -1.37 -36.24
CA ALA A 541 -10.16 -2.68 -36.75
C ALA A 541 -8.93 -3.47 -37.23
N LYS A 542 -7.97 -2.80 -37.87
CA LYS A 542 -6.74 -3.43 -38.35
C LYS A 542 -5.93 -4.06 -37.21
N GLU A 543 -5.66 -3.30 -36.14
CA GLU A 543 -4.89 -3.81 -35.00
C GLU A 543 -5.72 -4.80 -34.16
N LEU A 544 -7.02 -4.55 -34.01
CA LEU A 544 -7.95 -5.41 -33.27
C LEU A 544 -8.05 -6.80 -33.90
N ILE A 545 -8.33 -6.89 -35.21
CA ILE A 545 -8.43 -8.18 -35.91
C ILE A 545 -7.09 -8.91 -35.87
N TRP A 546 -5.98 -8.18 -36.06
CA TRP A 546 -4.65 -8.78 -35.96
C TRP A 546 -4.40 -9.38 -34.57
N GLU A 547 -4.73 -8.66 -33.50
CA GLU A 547 -4.60 -9.17 -32.14
C GLU A 547 -5.47 -10.40 -31.91
N LEU A 548 -6.72 -10.38 -32.38
CA LEU A 548 -7.62 -11.53 -32.31
C LEU A 548 -7.03 -12.77 -32.99
N ASP A 549 -6.49 -12.63 -34.20
CA ASP A 549 -5.89 -13.73 -34.99
C ASP A 549 -4.58 -14.28 -34.40
N HIS A 550 -3.85 -13.48 -33.61
CA HIS A 550 -2.50 -13.82 -33.13
C HIS A 550 -2.44 -14.07 -31.61
N SER A 551 -3.58 -14.05 -30.92
CA SER A 551 -3.70 -14.32 -29.49
C SER A 551 -3.37 -15.78 -29.14
N LYS A 552 -2.23 -16.01 -28.46
CA LYS A 552 -1.83 -17.34 -27.97
C LYS A 552 -2.19 -17.52 -26.49
N ALA A 553 -2.45 -18.77 -26.08
CA ALA A 553 -2.90 -19.11 -24.73
C ALA A 553 -2.02 -18.53 -23.61
N ASP A 554 -0.69 -18.69 -23.72
CA ASP A 554 0.27 -18.35 -22.66
C ASP A 554 1.03 -17.02 -22.85
N GLN A 555 0.57 -16.16 -23.77
CA GLN A 555 1.25 -14.89 -24.04
C GLN A 555 0.39 -13.71 -23.58
N PRO A 556 0.85 -12.93 -22.58
CA PRO A 556 0.18 -11.69 -22.21
C PRO A 556 0.21 -10.74 -23.41
N THR A 557 -0.98 -10.38 -23.87
CA THR A 557 -1.21 -9.48 -25.00
C THR A 557 -1.84 -8.21 -24.44
N HIS A 558 -1.01 -7.40 -23.80
CA HIS A 558 -1.39 -6.03 -23.47
C HIS A 558 -1.18 -5.19 -24.74
N HIS A 559 -2.19 -5.20 -25.61
CA HIS A 559 -2.26 -4.41 -26.84
C HIS A 559 -3.62 -3.70 -26.90
N ILE A 560 -4.24 -3.58 -28.08
CA ILE A 560 -5.39 -2.72 -28.30
C ILE A 560 -6.66 -3.22 -27.61
N LEU A 561 -6.88 -4.52 -27.41
CA LEU A 561 -8.05 -5.06 -26.71
C LEU A 561 -8.14 -4.60 -25.26
N HIS A 562 -7.02 -4.67 -24.54
CA HIS A 562 -6.91 -4.20 -23.16
C HIS A 562 -7.24 -2.70 -23.09
N ASP A 563 -6.63 -1.92 -24.00
CA ASP A 563 -6.77 -0.47 -23.99
C ASP A 563 -8.18 -0.02 -24.40
N ILE A 564 -8.82 -0.70 -25.35
CA ILE A 564 -10.23 -0.48 -25.71
C ILE A 564 -11.11 -0.63 -24.46
N LEU A 565 -10.99 -1.75 -23.75
CA LEU A 565 -11.84 -2.05 -22.60
C LEU A 565 -11.75 -0.97 -21.49
N TYR A 566 -10.53 -0.58 -21.13
CA TYR A 566 -10.31 0.26 -19.95
C TYR A 566 -10.21 1.75 -20.26
N HIS A 567 -9.81 2.13 -21.48
CA HIS A 567 -9.51 3.52 -21.84
C HIS A 567 -10.37 4.06 -23.00
N ALA A 568 -11.15 3.23 -23.70
CA ALA A 568 -12.07 3.69 -24.75
C ALA A 568 -13.47 3.04 -24.70
N PRO A 569 -14.21 3.15 -23.57
CA PRO A 569 -15.57 2.60 -23.46
C PRO A 569 -16.55 3.19 -24.50
N TRP A 570 -16.29 4.42 -24.96
CA TRP A 570 -17.07 5.09 -26.01
C TRP A 570 -16.98 4.41 -27.39
N LEU A 571 -16.01 3.50 -27.59
CA LEU A 571 -15.76 2.79 -28.85
C LEU A 571 -16.43 1.41 -28.89
N HIS A 572 -16.90 0.88 -27.75
CA HIS A 572 -17.38 -0.49 -27.62
C HIS A 572 -18.48 -0.85 -28.62
N ALA A 573 -19.45 0.05 -28.83
CA ALA A 573 -20.55 -0.15 -29.78
C ALA A 573 -20.06 -0.36 -31.23
N GLU A 574 -19.01 0.36 -31.64
CA GLU A 574 -18.47 0.33 -33.00
C GLU A 574 -17.62 -0.92 -33.27
N VAL A 575 -16.88 -1.40 -32.26
CA VAL A 575 -16.00 -2.58 -32.40
C VAL A 575 -16.71 -3.90 -32.10
N ALA A 576 -17.84 -3.87 -31.39
CA ALA A 576 -18.57 -5.07 -31.01
C ALA A 576 -18.98 -5.97 -32.18
N PRO A 577 -19.46 -5.46 -33.33
CA PRO A 577 -19.74 -6.31 -34.50
C PRO A 577 -18.51 -7.10 -34.95
N LEU A 578 -17.33 -6.47 -34.98
CA LEU A 578 -16.08 -7.13 -35.38
C LEU A 578 -15.70 -8.26 -34.43
N ILE A 579 -15.74 -7.99 -33.12
CA ILE A 579 -15.42 -8.97 -32.07
C ILE A 579 -16.42 -10.13 -32.11
N ARG A 580 -17.71 -9.83 -32.20
CA ARG A 580 -18.78 -10.83 -32.22
C ARG A 580 -18.66 -11.74 -33.43
N ASP A 581 -18.49 -11.16 -34.62
CA ASP A 581 -18.44 -11.94 -35.86
C ASP A 581 -17.15 -12.77 -35.91
N TRP A 582 -16.03 -12.26 -35.39
CA TRP A 582 -14.81 -13.04 -35.22
C TRP A 582 -15.01 -14.21 -34.25
N LEU A 583 -15.62 -13.99 -33.08
CA LEU A 583 -15.89 -15.04 -32.08
C LEU A 583 -16.88 -16.10 -32.58
N ARG A 584 -17.80 -15.76 -33.49
CA ARG A 584 -18.70 -16.75 -34.12
C ARG A 584 -17.93 -17.77 -34.94
N SER A 585 -16.85 -17.35 -35.60
CA SER A 585 -16.07 -18.19 -36.51
C SER A 585 -14.80 -18.78 -35.89
N ASN A 586 -14.31 -18.23 -34.78
CA ASN A 586 -13.00 -18.58 -34.21
C ASN A 586 -13.06 -18.77 -32.69
N ASP A 587 -12.13 -19.57 -32.14
CA ASP A 587 -11.99 -19.78 -30.70
C ASP A 587 -10.85 -18.93 -30.12
N MET A 588 -11.17 -18.09 -29.13
CA MET A 588 -10.19 -17.33 -28.38
C MET A 588 -9.56 -18.21 -27.29
N ARG A 589 -8.32 -18.64 -27.52
CA ARG A 589 -7.57 -19.48 -26.57
C ARG A 589 -7.01 -18.71 -25.39
N ASN A 590 -6.69 -17.43 -25.57
CA ASN A 590 -6.16 -16.59 -24.51
C ASN A 590 -7.30 -16.16 -23.56
N ALA A 591 -7.18 -16.54 -22.29
CA ALA A 591 -8.20 -16.29 -21.27
C ALA A 591 -8.46 -14.79 -21.01
N ASP A 592 -7.41 -13.96 -21.02
CA ASP A 592 -7.53 -12.53 -20.81
C ASP A 592 -8.17 -11.83 -22.00
N ASN A 593 -7.78 -12.20 -23.22
CA ASN A 593 -8.38 -11.61 -24.42
C ASN A 593 -9.82 -12.02 -24.61
N LEU A 594 -10.18 -13.27 -24.27
CA LEU A 594 -11.59 -13.67 -24.22
C LEU A 594 -12.34 -12.82 -23.20
N ARG A 595 -11.77 -12.62 -22.00
CA ARG A 595 -12.36 -11.74 -20.98
C ARG A 595 -12.53 -10.31 -21.51
N TYR A 596 -11.55 -9.73 -22.21
CA TYR A 596 -11.67 -8.39 -22.80
C TYR A 596 -12.78 -8.34 -23.83
N CYS A 597 -12.81 -9.28 -24.77
CA CYS A 597 -13.84 -9.36 -25.80
C CYS A 597 -15.25 -9.43 -25.21
N LEU A 598 -15.47 -10.32 -24.23
CA LEU A 598 -16.78 -10.50 -23.60
C LEU A 598 -17.23 -9.24 -22.84
N ASN A 599 -16.31 -8.56 -22.14
CA ASN A 599 -16.65 -7.32 -21.45
C ASN A 599 -16.97 -6.16 -22.40
N ILE A 600 -16.25 -6.04 -23.51
CA ILE A 600 -16.54 -5.05 -24.56
C ILE A 600 -17.92 -5.33 -25.14
N LEU A 601 -18.23 -6.59 -25.49
CA LEU A 601 -19.55 -6.98 -25.99
C LEU A 601 -20.67 -6.64 -24.99
N SER A 602 -20.50 -6.96 -23.70
CA SER A 602 -21.50 -6.68 -22.67
C SER A 602 -21.75 -5.18 -22.40
N SER A 603 -20.86 -4.29 -22.83
CA SER A 603 -21.02 -2.83 -22.68
C SER A 603 -21.30 -2.09 -23.99
N SER A 604 -21.37 -2.81 -25.10
CA SER A 604 -21.55 -2.24 -26.44
C SER A 604 -23.00 -1.98 -26.85
N GLY A 605 -23.97 -2.32 -25.98
CA GLY A 605 -25.40 -2.25 -26.31
C GLY A 605 -25.94 -3.44 -27.08
N VAL A 606 -25.14 -4.50 -27.30
CA VAL A 606 -25.64 -5.78 -27.83
C VAL A 606 -26.70 -6.35 -26.88
N SER A 607 -27.79 -6.87 -27.46
CA SER A 607 -28.92 -7.34 -26.66
C SER A 607 -28.57 -8.60 -25.85
N PRO A 608 -29.16 -8.79 -24.65
CA PRO A 608 -28.93 -10.00 -23.86
C PRO A 608 -29.25 -11.29 -24.63
N GLY A 609 -30.31 -11.30 -25.43
CA GLY A 609 -30.66 -12.44 -26.27
C GLY A 609 -29.56 -12.82 -27.27
N GLU A 610 -28.90 -11.84 -27.90
CA GLU A 610 -27.79 -12.10 -28.81
C GLU A 610 -26.53 -12.61 -28.11
N LEU A 611 -26.21 -12.06 -26.92
CA LEU A 611 -25.08 -12.52 -26.12
C LEU A 611 -25.30 -13.94 -25.59
N GLY A 612 -26.50 -14.24 -25.10
CA GLY A 612 -26.91 -15.58 -24.67
C GLY A 612 -26.86 -16.58 -25.83
N GLY A 613 -27.40 -16.21 -27.00
CA GLY A 613 -27.34 -17.04 -28.21
C GLY A 613 -25.90 -17.29 -28.70
N LEU A 614 -25.01 -16.29 -28.61
CA LEU A 614 -23.60 -16.47 -28.91
C LEU A 614 -22.95 -17.49 -27.96
N ALA A 615 -23.16 -17.35 -26.65
CA ALA A 615 -22.61 -18.27 -25.66
C ALA A 615 -23.10 -19.71 -25.87
N GLN A 616 -24.40 -19.89 -26.08
CA GLN A 616 -25.00 -21.19 -26.36
C GLN A 616 -24.42 -21.83 -27.62
N ALA A 617 -24.32 -21.08 -28.72
CA ALA A 617 -23.75 -21.57 -29.97
C ALA A 617 -22.30 -22.03 -29.80
N LYS A 618 -21.48 -21.26 -29.05
CA LYS A 618 -20.08 -21.62 -28.78
C LYS A 618 -19.96 -22.89 -27.94
N LEU A 619 -20.78 -23.01 -26.89
CA LEU A 619 -20.81 -24.22 -26.06
C LEU A 619 -21.24 -25.47 -26.84
N ALA A 620 -22.14 -25.33 -27.83
CA ALA A 620 -22.62 -26.42 -28.67
C ALA A 620 -21.60 -26.89 -29.73
N VAL A 621 -20.81 -25.98 -30.31
CA VAL A 621 -19.77 -26.30 -31.31
C VAL A 621 -18.56 -27.01 -30.67
N GLY A 622 -18.35 -26.82 -29.35
CA GLY A 622 -17.28 -27.45 -28.60
C GLY A 622 -16.04 -26.54 -28.51
N VAL A 623 -16.07 -25.61 -27.56
CA VAL A 623 -14.89 -24.81 -27.17
C VAL A 623 -13.97 -25.60 -26.24
N GLU A 624 -12.69 -25.20 -26.19
CA GLU A 624 -11.70 -25.76 -25.26
C GLU A 624 -12.21 -25.76 -23.82
N ALA A 625 -11.92 -26.84 -23.08
CA ALA A 625 -12.46 -27.10 -21.75
C ALA A 625 -12.24 -25.92 -20.78
N GLU A 626 -11.07 -25.28 -20.85
CA GLU A 626 -10.68 -24.16 -20.00
C GLU A 626 -11.48 -22.87 -20.26
N GLN A 627 -12.10 -22.74 -21.44
CA GLN A 627 -12.89 -21.57 -21.82
C GLN A 627 -14.40 -21.76 -21.60
N ARG A 628 -14.87 -23.01 -21.48
CA ARG A 628 -16.29 -23.32 -21.21
C ARG A 628 -16.86 -22.54 -20.01
N PRO A 629 -16.18 -22.42 -18.86
CA PRO A 629 -16.71 -21.67 -17.71
C PRO A 629 -17.00 -20.19 -18.02
N ARG A 630 -16.18 -19.54 -18.87
CA ARG A 630 -16.37 -18.14 -19.30
C ARG A 630 -17.60 -17.98 -20.20
N TRP A 631 -17.84 -18.94 -21.09
CA TRP A 631 -19.04 -18.95 -21.93
C TRP A 631 -20.31 -19.21 -21.13
N TYR A 632 -20.28 -20.14 -20.17
CA TYR A 632 -21.41 -20.30 -19.25
C TYR A 632 -21.65 -19.04 -18.41
N ALA A 633 -20.60 -18.33 -17.97
CA ALA A 633 -20.76 -17.07 -17.27
C ALA A 633 -21.46 -16.01 -18.15
N LEU A 634 -21.09 -15.88 -19.43
CA LEU A 634 -21.78 -14.99 -20.37
C LEU A 634 -23.24 -15.42 -20.56
N TRP A 635 -23.49 -16.72 -20.69
CA TRP A 635 -24.84 -17.24 -20.90
C TRP A 635 -25.74 -16.98 -19.69
N VAL A 636 -25.27 -17.26 -18.48
CA VAL A 636 -26.00 -16.99 -17.22
C VAL A 636 -26.24 -15.50 -17.04
N ASP A 637 -25.27 -14.65 -17.39
CA ASP A 637 -25.42 -13.19 -17.27
C ASP A 637 -26.54 -12.61 -18.15
N ASN A 638 -26.90 -13.32 -19.23
CA ASN A 638 -27.79 -12.80 -20.27
C ASN A 638 -29.08 -13.60 -20.50
N ALA A 639 -29.09 -14.91 -20.23
CA ALA A 639 -30.25 -15.81 -20.37
C ALA A 639 -30.23 -16.89 -19.26
N PRO A 640 -30.36 -16.50 -17.97
CA PRO A 640 -30.20 -17.39 -16.83
C PRO A 640 -31.19 -18.56 -16.78
N GLU A 641 -32.42 -18.36 -17.27
CA GLU A 641 -33.49 -19.37 -17.24
C GLU A 641 -33.09 -20.67 -17.97
N ASP A 642 -32.46 -20.54 -19.14
CA ASP A 642 -31.96 -21.68 -19.91
C ASP A 642 -30.54 -22.09 -19.47
N ALA A 643 -29.72 -21.11 -19.07
CA ALA A 643 -28.31 -21.32 -18.79
C ALA A 643 -28.03 -22.04 -17.46
N ILE A 644 -28.80 -21.76 -16.40
CA ILE A 644 -28.57 -22.36 -15.07
C ILE A 644 -28.86 -23.87 -15.07
N PRO A 645 -29.97 -24.37 -15.68
CA PRO A 645 -30.17 -25.80 -15.84
C PRO A 645 -29.07 -26.47 -16.66
N ALA A 646 -28.61 -25.85 -17.76
CA ALA A 646 -27.52 -26.36 -18.57
C ALA A 646 -26.18 -26.43 -17.80
N LEU A 647 -25.86 -25.37 -17.04
CA LEU A 647 -24.68 -25.33 -16.18
C LEU A 647 -24.72 -26.43 -15.10
N THR A 648 -25.91 -26.68 -14.53
CA THR A 648 -26.10 -27.73 -13.52
C THR A 648 -25.79 -29.10 -14.11
N ALA A 649 -26.34 -29.41 -15.29
CA ALA A 649 -26.08 -30.67 -15.98
C ALA A 649 -24.60 -30.85 -16.36
N GLU A 650 -23.92 -29.77 -16.79
CA GLU A 650 -22.48 -29.76 -17.06
C GLU A 650 -21.66 -30.13 -15.82
N LEU A 651 -21.92 -29.44 -14.71
CA LEU A 651 -21.20 -29.67 -13.45
C LEU A 651 -21.45 -31.07 -12.87
N GLU A 652 -22.65 -31.64 -13.08
CA GLU A 652 -22.94 -33.01 -12.68
C GLU A 652 -22.20 -34.04 -13.54
N GLY A 653 -22.02 -33.77 -14.84
CA GLY A 653 -21.28 -34.63 -15.76
C GLY A 653 -19.76 -34.68 -15.51
N LEU A 654 -19.17 -33.63 -14.93
CA LEU A 654 -17.72 -33.52 -14.69
C LEU A 654 -17.22 -34.25 -13.44
N GLY A 655 -18.12 -34.73 -12.57
CA GLY A 655 -17.77 -35.29 -11.26
C GLY A 655 -17.25 -34.22 -10.28
N GLU A 656 -16.87 -34.65 -9.07
CA GLU A 656 -16.61 -33.73 -7.95
C GLU A 656 -15.35 -32.86 -8.15
N ALA A 657 -14.23 -33.46 -8.57
CA ALA A 657 -12.97 -32.74 -8.77
C ALA A 657 -13.03 -31.81 -9.99
N GLY A 658 -13.46 -32.31 -11.15
CA GLY A 658 -13.59 -31.52 -12.38
C GLY A 658 -14.66 -30.43 -12.26
N GLY A 659 -15.75 -30.70 -11.53
CA GLY A 659 -16.79 -29.71 -11.25
C GLY A 659 -16.32 -28.57 -10.34
N SER A 660 -15.40 -28.82 -9.40
CA SER A 660 -14.84 -27.76 -8.53
C SER A 660 -14.05 -26.72 -9.31
N ASP A 661 -13.08 -27.13 -10.13
CA ASP A 661 -12.27 -26.21 -10.93
C ASP A 661 -13.15 -25.41 -11.92
N PHE A 662 -14.11 -26.09 -12.55
CA PHE A 662 -15.07 -25.46 -13.44
C PHE A 662 -15.91 -24.40 -12.71
N ALA A 663 -16.49 -24.74 -11.55
CA ALA A 663 -17.32 -23.83 -10.77
C ALA A 663 -16.53 -22.60 -10.30
N GLN A 664 -15.27 -22.78 -9.89
CA GLN A 664 -14.39 -21.67 -9.50
C GLN A 664 -14.13 -20.72 -10.67
N LEU A 665 -13.74 -21.23 -11.84
CA LEU A 665 -13.54 -20.41 -13.05
C LEU A 665 -14.83 -19.73 -13.49
N PHE A 666 -15.97 -20.43 -13.45
CA PHE A 666 -17.28 -19.91 -13.82
C PHE A 666 -17.69 -18.74 -12.92
N VAL A 667 -17.67 -18.93 -11.60
CA VAL A 667 -18.19 -17.92 -10.66
C VAL A 667 -17.32 -16.67 -10.65
N VAL A 668 -16.00 -16.82 -10.78
CA VAL A 668 -15.06 -15.69 -10.91
C VAL A 668 -15.27 -14.98 -12.25
N SER A 669 -15.55 -15.71 -13.32
CA SER A 669 -15.89 -15.08 -14.62
C SER A 669 -17.21 -14.32 -14.56
N LEU A 670 -18.22 -14.82 -13.83
CA LEU A 670 -19.51 -14.16 -13.68
C LEU A 670 -19.42 -12.91 -12.78
N LEU A 671 -18.81 -13.04 -11.61
CA LEU A 671 -18.83 -12.06 -10.51
C LEU A 671 -17.53 -11.28 -10.29
N GLY A 672 -16.52 -11.52 -11.12
CA GLY A 672 -15.24 -10.83 -11.09
C GLY A 672 -14.33 -11.33 -9.98
N ASP A 673 -13.07 -10.91 -10.03
CA ASP A 673 -12.15 -10.99 -8.90
C ASP A 673 -12.25 -9.69 -8.05
N ARG A 674 -11.32 -9.51 -7.12
CA ARG A 674 -11.18 -8.30 -6.31
C ARG A 674 -10.96 -7.00 -7.11
N HIS A 675 -10.58 -7.07 -8.39
CA HIS A 675 -10.43 -5.92 -9.28
C HIS A 675 -11.72 -5.61 -10.08
N GLY A 676 -12.76 -6.44 -9.92
CA GLY A 676 -14.10 -6.22 -10.46
C GLY A 676 -14.52 -7.21 -11.55
N THR A 677 -15.79 -7.17 -11.93
CA THR A 677 -16.40 -7.99 -13.00
C THR A 677 -16.09 -7.50 -14.41
N GLY A 678 -15.80 -6.21 -14.55
CA GLY A 678 -16.07 -5.47 -15.78
C GLY A 678 -17.58 -5.30 -16.01
N TYR A 679 -18.00 -5.16 -17.26
CA TYR A 679 -19.38 -4.85 -17.65
C TYR A 679 -20.26 -6.11 -17.72
N ARG A 680 -21.45 -6.06 -17.11
CA ARG A 680 -22.40 -7.19 -17.03
C ARG A 680 -23.83 -6.70 -17.26
N THR A 681 -24.63 -7.54 -17.90
CA THR A 681 -26.07 -7.33 -18.06
C THR A 681 -26.80 -7.53 -16.73
N GLY A 682 -26.40 -8.55 -15.97
CA GLY A 682 -26.97 -8.85 -14.66
C GLY A 682 -28.36 -9.49 -14.70
N ALA A 683 -28.75 -10.17 -15.79
CA ALA A 683 -30.08 -10.79 -15.91
C ALA A 683 -30.33 -11.87 -14.84
N PHE A 684 -29.28 -12.50 -14.33
CA PHE A 684 -29.33 -13.49 -13.25
C PHE A 684 -29.63 -12.90 -11.86
N LYS A 685 -29.71 -11.58 -11.70
CA LYS A 685 -29.91 -10.92 -10.40
C LYS A 685 -31.38 -10.91 -9.96
N THR A 686 -32.05 -12.06 -10.10
CA THR A 686 -33.39 -12.30 -9.53
C THR A 686 -33.24 -13.16 -8.28
N ALA A 687 -34.20 -13.07 -7.36
CA ALA A 687 -34.15 -13.86 -6.12
C ALA A 687 -34.07 -15.38 -6.39
N ALA A 688 -34.79 -15.86 -7.41
CA ALA A 688 -34.79 -17.26 -7.80
C ALA A 688 -33.42 -17.70 -8.35
N HIS A 689 -32.90 -17.00 -9.37
CA HIS A 689 -31.63 -17.36 -10.01
C HIS A 689 -30.44 -17.21 -9.05
N LEU A 690 -30.41 -16.17 -8.21
CA LEU A 690 -29.36 -16.00 -7.21
C LEU A 690 -29.37 -17.12 -6.17
N LYS A 691 -30.57 -17.59 -5.74
CA LYS A 691 -30.70 -18.74 -4.84
C LYS A 691 -30.11 -20.00 -5.50
N ASP A 692 -30.51 -20.27 -6.73
CA ASP A 692 -30.11 -21.49 -7.45
C ASP A 692 -28.60 -21.50 -7.71
N LEU A 693 -28.04 -20.38 -8.17
CA LEU A 693 -26.60 -20.22 -8.34
C LEU A 693 -25.85 -20.36 -7.01
N TYR A 694 -26.37 -19.77 -5.92
CA TYR A 694 -25.73 -19.85 -4.62
C TYR A 694 -25.66 -21.29 -4.11
N VAL A 695 -26.76 -22.05 -4.20
CA VAL A 695 -26.80 -23.47 -3.85
C VAL A 695 -25.86 -24.29 -4.73
N LEU A 696 -25.90 -24.06 -6.05
CA LEU A 696 -25.07 -24.77 -7.01
C LEU A 696 -23.57 -24.52 -6.73
N MET A 697 -23.16 -23.26 -6.53
CA MET A 697 -21.77 -22.93 -6.23
C MET A 697 -21.30 -23.50 -4.90
N HIS A 698 -22.16 -23.55 -3.87
CA HIS A 698 -21.81 -24.18 -2.59
C HIS A 698 -21.55 -25.69 -2.68
N ARG A 699 -22.16 -26.40 -3.65
CA ARG A 699 -21.93 -27.83 -3.87
C ARG A 699 -20.51 -28.13 -4.34
N TYR A 700 -19.94 -27.26 -5.18
CA TYR A 700 -18.63 -27.46 -5.82
C TYR A 700 -17.51 -26.60 -5.21
N ILE A 701 -17.86 -25.48 -4.57
CA ILE A 701 -16.94 -24.59 -3.85
C ILE A 701 -17.24 -24.71 -2.36
N LYS A 702 -16.79 -25.80 -1.75
CA LYS A 702 -17.10 -26.15 -0.36
C LYS A 702 -16.52 -25.15 0.63
N SER A 703 -17.35 -24.57 1.48
CA SER A 703 -16.96 -23.65 2.56
C SER A 703 -15.97 -24.26 3.56
N SER A 704 -16.01 -25.58 3.78
CA SER A 704 -15.04 -26.30 4.62
C SER A 704 -13.60 -26.27 4.07
N GLU A 705 -13.44 -25.96 2.78
CA GLU A 705 -12.15 -25.87 2.08
C GLU A 705 -11.76 -24.40 1.82
N ASP A 706 -12.48 -23.43 2.41
CA ASP A 706 -12.15 -22.02 2.25
C ASP A 706 -10.79 -21.70 2.86
N LEU A 707 -9.99 -20.97 2.09
CA LEU A 707 -8.66 -20.56 2.52
C LEU A 707 -8.81 -19.41 3.51
N ASN A 708 -8.47 -19.67 4.77
CA ASN A 708 -8.37 -18.63 5.77
C ASN A 708 -6.99 -17.97 5.68
N ARG A 709 -6.94 -16.84 4.97
CA ARG A 709 -5.72 -16.04 4.78
C ARG A 709 -5.52 -14.95 5.83
N ALA A 710 -6.18 -15.06 6.99
CA ALA A 710 -6.10 -14.05 8.06
C ALA A 710 -4.69 -13.84 8.66
N ASN A 711 -3.66 -14.60 8.23
CA ASN A 711 -2.30 -14.61 8.78
C ASN A 711 -1.22 -14.03 7.80
N GLY A 712 -1.48 -12.86 7.21
CA GLY A 712 -0.45 -11.82 7.01
C GLY A 712 0.75 -11.98 6.04
N GLY A 713 0.73 -12.81 5.00
CA GLY A 713 1.83 -12.86 4.00
C GLY A 713 1.70 -11.90 2.80
N VAL A 714 2.78 -11.69 2.03
CA VAL A 714 2.73 -10.97 0.73
C VAL A 714 1.70 -11.65 -0.17
N TYR A 715 0.69 -10.85 -0.55
CA TYR A 715 -0.64 -11.30 -0.94
C TYR A 715 -0.76 -11.45 -2.46
N SER A 716 -0.80 -12.69 -2.93
CA SER A 716 -1.26 -13.04 -4.29
C SER A 716 -2.40 -14.06 -4.21
N PRO A 717 -3.67 -13.59 -4.17
CA PRO A 717 -4.87 -14.40 -4.33
C PRO A 717 -4.77 -15.42 -5.44
N THR A 718 -5.15 -16.63 -5.07
CA THR A 718 -5.34 -17.73 -6.01
C THR A 718 -6.76 -17.68 -6.58
N LEU A 719 -7.01 -18.48 -7.61
CA LEU A 719 -8.37 -18.71 -8.12
C LEU A 719 -9.34 -19.10 -7.00
N ARG A 720 -8.88 -19.90 -6.04
CA ARG A 720 -9.70 -20.36 -4.92
C ARG A 720 -10.14 -19.21 -4.02
N ASP A 721 -9.23 -18.29 -3.70
CA ASP A 721 -9.53 -17.09 -2.89
C ASP A 721 -10.60 -16.22 -3.58
N ASN A 722 -10.49 -16.02 -4.90
CA ASN A 722 -11.49 -15.27 -5.66
C ASN A 722 -12.84 -16.00 -5.73
N ALA A 723 -12.83 -17.33 -5.86
CA ALA A 723 -14.03 -18.13 -6.01
C ALA A 723 -14.86 -18.21 -4.72
N GLN A 724 -14.23 -18.32 -3.54
CA GLN A 724 -14.95 -18.27 -2.26
C GLN A 724 -15.59 -16.89 -2.03
N ASP A 725 -14.90 -15.80 -2.41
CA ASP A 725 -15.45 -14.44 -2.32
C ASP A 725 -16.62 -14.25 -3.28
N ALA A 726 -16.50 -14.75 -4.51
CA ALA A 726 -17.56 -14.72 -5.51
C ALA A 726 -18.80 -15.54 -5.08
N ARG A 727 -18.59 -16.74 -4.50
CA ARG A 727 -19.68 -17.54 -3.91
C ARG A 727 -20.43 -16.75 -2.82
N ASN A 728 -19.71 -16.10 -1.91
CA ASN A 728 -20.31 -15.28 -0.85
C ASN A 728 -21.02 -14.05 -1.42
N LYS A 729 -20.51 -13.47 -2.51
CA LYS A 729 -21.11 -12.32 -3.21
C LYS A 729 -22.48 -12.65 -3.82
N LEU A 730 -22.73 -13.89 -4.29
CA LEU A 730 -24.08 -14.32 -4.73
C LEU A 730 -25.12 -14.13 -3.63
N PHE A 731 -24.79 -14.55 -2.40
CA PHE A 731 -25.71 -14.37 -1.27
C PHE A 731 -25.87 -12.90 -0.90
N ASN A 732 -24.79 -12.12 -0.92
CA ASN A 732 -24.89 -10.69 -0.64
C ASN A 732 -25.83 -9.99 -1.63
N LEU A 733 -25.72 -10.30 -2.94
CA LEU A 733 -26.64 -9.81 -3.97
C LEU A 733 -28.08 -10.25 -3.70
N LEU A 734 -28.30 -11.51 -3.31
CA LEU A 734 -29.64 -11.98 -2.95
C LEU A 734 -30.20 -11.17 -1.77
N SER A 735 -29.40 -11.01 -0.71
CA SER A 735 -29.84 -10.36 0.53
C SER A 735 -30.08 -8.85 0.40
N SER A 736 -29.47 -8.19 -0.59
CA SER A 736 -29.61 -6.75 -0.79
C SER A 736 -30.92 -6.37 -1.49
N GLU A 737 -31.51 -7.26 -2.29
CA GLU A 737 -32.75 -6.98 -3.02
C GLU A 737 -33.95 -6.98 -2.06
N PRO A 738 -34.72 -5.89 -1.95
CA PRO A 738 -35.92 -5.86 -1.10
C PRO A 738 -37.06 -6.70 -1.70
N GLY A 739 -37.94 -7.21 -0.85
CA GLY A 739 -39.22 -7.78 -1.27
C GLY A 739 -39.47 -9.25 -0.93
N ALA A 740 -40.72 -9.66 -1.15
CA ALA A 740 -41.24 -10.96 -0.73
C ALA A 740 -40.55 -12.15 -1.41
N GLU A 741 -40.10 -11.99 -2.66
CA GLU A 741 -39.39 -13.04 -3.40
C GLU A 741 -38.01 -13.32 -2.79
N THR A 742 -37.26 -12.27 -2.43
CA THR A 742 -35.98 -12.39 -1.71
C THR A 742 -36.19 -13.05 -0.36
N TYR A 743 -37.18 -12.60 0.41
CA TYR A 743 -37.50 -13.22 1.70
C TYR A 743 -37.81 -14.71 1.55
N ALA A 744 -38.66 -15.08 0.57
CA ALA A 744 -39.01 -16.47 0.30
C ALA A 744 -37.78 -17.30 -0.11
N ALA A 745 -36.89 -16.74 -0.94
CA ALA A 745 -35.65 -17.39 -1.35
C ALA A 745 -34.71 -17.65 -0.16
N ILE A 746 -34.49 -16.67 0.72
CA ILE A 746 -33.67 -16.85 1.93
C ILE A 746 -34.35 -17.86 2.88
N LYS A 747 -35.68 -17.85 2.98
CA LYS A 747 -36.45 -18.81 3.79
C LYS A 747 -36.38 -20.23 3.24
N ALA A 748 -36.26 -20.40 1.92
CA ALA A 748 -35.98 -21.69 1.31
C ALA A 748 -34.56 -22.18 1.67
N LEU A 749 -33.56 -21.28 1.64
CA LEU A 749 -32.18 -21.60 2.04
C LEU A 749 -32.06 -22.07 3.49
N GLU A 750 -32.91 -21.60 4.41
CA GLU A 750 -33.00 -22.15 5.78
C GLU A 750 -33.19 -23.67 5.82
N LYS A 751 -33.86 -24.25 4.81
CA LYS A 751 -34.08 -25.70 4.70
C LYS A 751 -33.09 -26.36 3.75
N GLU A 752 -32.80 -25.69 2.64
CA GLU A 752 -32.12 -26.25 1.47
C GLU A 752 -30.60 -26.03 1.49
N HIS A 753 -30.05 -25.23 2.40
CA HIS A 753 -28.61 -24.92 2.37
C HIS A 753 -27.76 -26.20 2.36
N PRO A 754 -26.80 -26.34 1.43
CA PRO A 754 -25.93 -27.50 1.33
C PRO A 754 -25.13 -27.76 2.61
N GLU A 755 -24.76 -26.69 3.32
CA GLU A 755 -24.09 -26.77 4.62
C GLU A 755 -25.08 -26.54 5.77
N PRO A 756 -25.32 -27.52 6.67
CA PRO A 756 -26.30 -27.39 7.75
C PRO A 756 -26.03 -26.26 8.75
N SER A 757 -24.77 -25.93 9.01
CA SER A 757 -24.36 -24.86 9.94
C SER A 757 -24.88 -23.47 9.51
N TYR A 758 -25.02 -23.24 8.21
CA TYR A 758 -25.51 -21.97 7.66
C TYR A 758 -27.04 -21.85 7.71
N ARG A 759 -27.79 -22.91 7.95
CA ARG A 759 -29.27 -22.87 7.96
C ARG A 759 -29.83 -21.95 9.05
N GLN A 760 -29.21 -21.95 10.22
CA GLN A 760 -29.56 -21.03 11.31
C GLN A 760 -29.25 -19.58 10.93
N TRP A 761 -28.14 -19.35 10.24
CA TRP A 761 -27.78 -18.03 9.72
C TRP A 761 -28.76 -17.55 8.65
N MET A 762 -29.25 -18.43 7.77
CA MET A 762 -30.32 -18.09 6.80
C MET A 762 -31.62 -17.68 7.49
N ALA A 763 -32.01 -18.35 8.57
CA ALA A 763 -33.18 -17.96 9.35
C ALA A 763 -33.05 -16.54 9.92
N LYS A 764 -31.86 -16.20 10.43
CA LYS A 764 -31.53 -14.84 10.89
C LYS A 764 -31.60 -13.83 9.75
N ARG A 765 -30.99 -14.12 8.60
CA ARG A 765 -31.02 -13.24 7.42
C ARG A 765 -32.42 -13.03 6.84
N ALA A 766 -33.26 -14.06 6.83
CA ALA A 766 -34.65 -13.93 6.41
C ALA A 766 -35.42 -12.98 7.35
N ARG A 767 -35.19 -13.09 8.67
CA ARG A 767 -35.79 -12.17 9.64
C ARG A 767 -35.29 -10.74 9.44
N GLU A 768 -33.99 -10.53 9.25
CA GLU A 768 -33.41 -9.20 8.97
C GLU A 768 -34.01 -8.57 7.70
N ARG A 769 -34.17 -9.36 6.62
CA ARG A 769 -34.84 -8.90 5.39
C ARG A 769 -36.30 -8.53 5.62
N ALA A 770 -37.04 -9.34 6.36
CA ALA A 770 -38.44 -9.06 6.67
C ALA A 770 -38.61 -7.78 7.52
N ILE A 771 -37.69 -7.52 8.46
CA ILE A 771 -37.67 -6.26 9.22
C ILE A 771 -37.40 -5.09 8.29
N ALA A 772 -36.34 -5.19 7.47
CA ALA A 772 -35.96 -4.11 6.55
C ALA A 772 -37.01 -3.84 5.44
N ASP A 773 -37.81 -4.83 5.05
CA ASP A 773 -38.94 -4.65 4.12
C ASP A 773 -40.20 -4.11 4.79
N ALA A 774 -40.32 -4.24 6.11
CA ALA A 774 -41.45 -3.75 6.89
C ALA A 774 -41.26 -2.30 7.37
N ASP A 775 -40.03 -1.78 7.37
CA ASP A 775 -39.73 -0.39 7.66
C ASP A 775 -40.28 0.51 6.53
N GLU A 776 -41.07 1.54 6.90
CA GLU A 776 -41.61 2.50 5.92
C GLU A 776 -40.46 3.25 5.23
N PRO A 777 -40.53 3.46 3.90
CA PRO A 777 -39.53 4.24 3.20
C PRO A 777 -39.46 5.66 3.78
N VAL A 778 -38.25 6.18 3.94
CA VAL A 778 -38.01 7.55 4.42
C VAL A 778 -38.78 8.53 3.53
N TRP A 779 -39.56 9.41 4.15
CA TRP A 779 -40.38 10.37 3.40
C TRP A 779 -39.51 11.24 2.50
N GLU A 780 -39.89 11.33 1.23
CA GLU A 780 -39.23 12.27 0.32
C GLU A 780 -39.54 13.72 0.73
N ALA A 781 -38.65 14.66 0.37
CA ALA A 781 -38.82 16.07 0.69
C ALA A 781 -40.20 16.64 0.27
N GLY A 782 -40.77 16.14 -0.83
CA GLY A 782 -42.12 16.51 -1.27
C GLY A 782 -43.23 15.94 -0.38
N GLN A 783 -43.07 14.75 0.18
CA GLN A 783 -44.01 14.14 1.11
C GLN A 783 -43.96 14.81 2.49
N VAL A 784 -42.77 15.17 2.95
CA VAL A 784 -42.57 16.01 4.16
C VAL A 784 -43.24 17.37 3.98
N HIS A 785 -43.07 18.00 2.81
CA HIS A 785 -43.69 19.29 2.51
C HIS A 785 -45.23 19.20 2.45
N ALA A 786 -45.77 18.16 1.81
CA ALA A 786 -47.21 17.92 1.73
C ALA A 786 -47.84 17.62 3.10
N PHE A 787 -47.13 16.90 3.97
CA PHE A 787 -47.57 16.68 5.34
C PHE A 787 -47.53 17.98 6.16
N ALA A 788 -46.43 18.73 6.11
CA ALA A 788 -46.31 20.01 6.82
C ALA A 788 -47.40 21.01 6.39
N ALA A 789 -47.70 21.09 5.09
CA ALA A 789 -48.77 21.95 4.56
C ALA A 789 -50.17 21.55 5.02
N ARG A 790 -50.38 20.28 5.40
CA ARG A 790 -51.68 19.75 5.87
C ARG A 790 -51.97 20.09 7.33
N PHE A 791 -50.96 20.51 8.09
CA PHE A 791 -51.04 20.80 9.53
C PHE A 791 -50.55 22.21 9.90
N ALA A 792 -50.21 23.05 8.91
CA ALA A 792 -49.98 24.46 9.14
C ALA A 792 -51.33 25.20 9.30
N VAL A 793 -51.65 25.60 10.53
CA VAL A 793 -52.77 26.50 10.88
C VAL A 793 -52.32 27.95 10.74
#